data_AF-A0A0Q9ANC0-F1
#
_entry.id   AF-A0A0Q9ANC0-F1
#
_cell.length_a   1.000
_cell.length_b   1.000
_cell.length_c   1.000
_cell.angle_alpha   90.00
_cell.angle_beta   90.00
_cell.angle_gamma   90.00
#
_symmetry.space_group_name_H-M   'P 1'
#
loop_
_entity.id
_entity.type
_entity.pdbx_description
1 polymer ?
#
loop_
_entity_poly.entity_id
_entity_poly.type
_entity_poly.pdbx_seq_one_letter_code
_entity_poly.pdbx_strand_id
1 'polypeptide(L)'
;MSACVPTRTTAHSTHTKRVQQPHSPPPPPRRRFRVAGADVSASIAVFLIALPLSLGIALATGAPLQAGLVAAAVGGIVAGWIGGSPLQVSGPAAGLTVVTADLIQRYGWRTTCAITVLAGLAQLGLGCLRVARTALAVSPAIVHGMLAGIGVTIAVAQLHVVLGGNPQSSVLDNLRSLPPQLAHLHPSAVVVSALTLALLLLWPRIPGRAGRLLNKVPAALVAVTGATTMAALAGLTLPKVDLPSWSSHALAGLPEGPVLGLVAAVLTTTLVCSVQSLLGAVAVDKMIATRPGLLGSRSARVGRSDLDRELLGQGAANIVSGALGGLPVAGVAVRSSANVRAGAVSRNSTMLHGVLVVVAALLMVPILDLIPLASLAALVMAVGIQMVSLHHIRTVTRHREVLVYAVTTLAVVVLGVLEGVALGIAVAVAVALHRLARTRITHHEKEGAHHVQVRGQLTFLAVPRLSRILHLVPQGTHVVVELDGSFMDHAAYESLQHWQKTHTAHGGSVDLTGRRSAFGGRVLEAAVAEGAGHGQEAGTALADCRCRPWTPWRNHQCEQPRSAPLPLDHGAGDGADGGLGGGTGSGTAGMSGSSESTPAAGQPVGGHGEPLHGEPTHGEPTHDEPPHGEPVHGLTRDSESDGSAAGAGADEARPGFDGPADADGIPEVGSVPGNGASARTGRSADGHADAWARRTAGTAGTGGAVGSGSGTEARTSGPSARRLVRGISAFQRNTAPLVRGELARLAREGQQPSQLFLACADSRLVTSMITSSGPGDLFVVRNVGNLVPPPGEDSGDDSVAAAIEYAVDVLNVRSITVCGHSGCGAMQALLTCEPGAARTPLRRWLRHGLPSLERMADAGRPVARLAGRAAADTVEQLCLTNVVQQLEHLRTHPSVTRALQAGALELHGLYFHVGEAQTYLLTEAGQGDGEVFDHVGVTDAGVSDAGVTDVSA
;
A
#
# COMPACT_ATOMS: atom_id res chain seq x y z
N MET A 1 75.12 11.83 16.86
CA MET A 1 76.32 11.17 16.28
C MET A 1 75.86 9.92 15.51
N SER A 2 76.72 9.33 14.68
CA SER A 2 76.47 8.11 13.87
C SER A 2 76.28 6.84 14.74
N ALA A 3 75.91 5.65 14.24
CA ALA A 3 75.74 5.10 12.87
C ALA A 3 74.61 4.02 12.88
N CYS A 4 74.33 3.14 11.91
CA CYS A 4 74.91 2.73 10.61
C CYS A 4 73.75 2.31 9.66
N VAL A 5 73.75 2.62 8.36
CA VAL A 5 74.33 1.88 7.19
C VAL A 5 73.67 0.49 6.89
N PRO A 6 73.20 0.21 5.65
CA PRO A 6 72.37 -0.97 5.31
C PRO A 6 72.99 -1.98 4.32
N THR A 7 72.26 -3.06 3.97
CA THR A 7 72.52 -3.98 2.84
C THR A 7 71.25 -4.28 2.00
N ARG A 8 71.39 -4.90 0.81
CA ARG A 8 70.43 -4.84 -0.34
C ARG A 8 69.81 -6.20 -0.78
N THR A 9 68.80 -6.08 -1.67
CA THR A 9 68.21 -7.12 -2.58
C THR A 9 67.25 -8.12 -1.92
N THR A 10 66.32 -8.83 -2.58
CA THR A 10 65.92 -9.06 -4.01
C THR A 10 64.38 -9.02 -4.15
N ALA A 11 63.69 -8.85 -5.30
CA ALA A 11 64.00 -8.47 -6.70
C ALA A 11 62.66 -8.08 -7.41
N HIS A 12 62.61 -7.95 -8.75
CA HIS A 12 61.40 -7.60 -9.51
C HIS A 12 60.44 -8.79 -9.77
N SER A 13 59.12 -8.49 -9.82
CA SER A 13 58.18 -9.14 -10.74
C SER A 13 57.22 -8.10 -11.33
N THR A 14 56.89 -8.20 -12.62
CA THR A 14 56.08 -7.22 -13.34
C THR A 14 54.60 -7.58 -13.34
N HIS A 15 53.77 -6.85 -12.60
CA HIS A 15 52.32 -6.97 -12.70
C HIS A 15 51.73 -5.88 -13.60
N THR A 16 51.20 -6.28 -14.77
CA THR A 16 50.59 -5.36 -15.74
C THR A 16 49.31 -4.73 -15.19
N LYS A 17 49.19 -3.40 -15.35
CA LYS A 17 48.10 -2.56 -14.84
C LYS A 17 46.78 -2.83 -15.59
N ARG A 18 46.04 -3.89 -15.22
CA ARG A 18 44.71 -4.17 -15.77
C ARG A 18 43.71 -3.11 -15.28
N VAL A 19 43.31 -2.22 -16.18
CA VAL A 19 42.13 -1.37 -16.00
C VAL A 19 40.90 -2.26 -15.83
N GLN A 20 40.28 -2.23 -14.65
CA GLN A 20 39.01 -2.90 -14.43
C GLN A 20 37.90 -2.11 -15.11
N GLN A 21 37.43 -2.60 -16.26
CA GLN A 21 36.15 -2.14 -16.80
C GLN A 21 35.02 -2.50 -15.82
N PRO A 22 34.04 -1.59 -15.59
CA PRO A 22 32.92 -1.86 -14.70
C PRO A 22 32.14 -3.07 -15.21
N HIS A 23 31.93 -4.05 -14.33
CA HIS A 23 31.34 -5.32 -14.71
C HIS A 23 29.89 -5.13 -15.16
N SER A 24 29.62 -5.42 -16.44
CA SER A 24 28.24 -5.51 -16.94
C SER A 24 27.46 -6.56 -16.12
N PRO A 25 26.18 -6.33 -15.80
CA PRO A 25 25.38 -7.33 -15.10
C PRO A 25 25.33 -8.63 -15.91
N PRO A 26 25.38 -9.81 -15.27
CA PRO A 26 25.42 -11.09 -15.99
C PRO A 26 24.19 -11.21 -16.90
N PRO A 27 24.37 -11.68 -18.16
CA PRO A 27 23.28 -11.75 -19.11
C PRO A 27 22.15 -12.63 -18.55
N PRO A 28 20.88 -12.21 -18.69
CA PRO A 28 19.76 -12.90 -18.05
C PRO A 28 19.72 -14.37 -18.50
N PRO A 29 19.61 -15.34 -17.58
CA PRO A 29 19.76 -16.74 -17.92
C PRO A 29 18.70 -17.16 -18.93
N ARG A 30 19.13 -17.61 -20.12
CA ARG A 30 18.26 -18.04 -21.23
C ARG A 30 17.17 -18.98 -20.68
N ARG A 31 15.90 -18.57 -20.82
CA ARG A 31 14.72 -19.28 -20.30
C ARG A 31 14.54 -20.66 -20.96
N ARG A 32 15.30 -21.67 -20.52
CA ARG A 32 14.99 -23.07 -20.84
C ARG A 32 13.63 -23.40 -20.23
N PHE A 33 12.73 -23.96 -21.04
CA PHE A 33 11.34 -24.26 -20.68
C PHE A 33 11.24 -25.50 -19.75
N ARG A 34 11.89 -25.43 -18.58
CA ARG A 34 11.85 -26.50 -17.57
C ARG A 34 10.51 -26.48 -16.84
N VAL A 35 9.57 -27.27 -17.35
CA VAL A 35 8.35 -27.65 -16.64
C VAL A 35 8.72 -28.36 -15.33
N ALA A 36 8.18 -27.90 -14.20
CA ALA A 36 8.28 -28.63 -12.94
C ALA A 36 7.11 -29.61 -12.80
N GLY A 37 7.31 -30.79 -12.18
CA GLY A 37 6.22 -31.73 -11.91
C GLY A 37 5.07 -31.11 -11.07
N ALA A 38 5.39 -30.11 -10.24
CA ALA A 38 4.40 -29.32 -9.50
C ALA A 38 3.54 -28.42 -10.40
N ASP A 39 4.06 -27.96 -11.55
CA ASP A 39 3.29 -27.22 -12.55
C ASP A 39 2.39 -28.17 -13.36
N VAL A 40 2.83 -29.39 -13.67
CA VAL A 40 1.99 -30.40 -14.35
C VAL A 40 0.83 -30.85 -13.47
N SER A 41 1.11 -31.15 -12.20
CA SER A 41 0.08 -31.52 -11.22
C SER A 41 -0.95 -30.40 -11.03
N ALA A 42 -0.49 -29.14 -10.95
CA ALA A 42 -1.37 -28.00 -10.85
C ALA A 42 -2.15 -27.74 -12.16
N SER A 43 -1.55 -27.89 -13.34
CA SER A 43 -2.25 -27.69 -14.61
C SER A 43 -3.37 -28.71 -14.82
N ILE A 44 -3.17 -29.98 -14.42
CA ILE A 44 -4.21 -31.01 -14.43
C ILE A 44 -5.34 -30.66 -13.44
N ALA A 45 -5.00 -30.29 -12.20
CA ALA A 45 -6.01 -29.93 -11.20
C ALA A 45 -6.85 -28.70 -11.62
N VAL A 46 -6.24 -27.72 -12.28
CA VAL A 46 -6.92 -26.55 -12.85
C VAL A 46 -7.77 -26.94 -14.05
N PHE A 47 -7.26 -27.76 -14.96
CA PHE A 47 -7.96 -28.25 -16.15
C PHE A 47 -9.27 -28.98 -15.79
N LEU A 48 -9.24 -29.88 -14.80
CA LEU A 48 -10.42 -30.61 -14.32
C LEU A 48 -11.48 -29.72 -13.64
N ILE A 49 -11.09 -28.54 -13.13
CA ILE A 49 -12.02 -27.51 -12.66
C ILE A 49 -12.56 -26.68 -13.84
N ALA A 50 -11.69 -26.39 -14.80
CA ALA A 50 -11.92 -25.42 -15.85
C ALA A 50 -12.86 -25.92 -16.96
N LEU A 51 -12.81 -27.20 -17.36
CA LEU A 51 -13.69 -27.73 -18.40
C LEU A 51 -15.20 -27.54 -18.09
N PRO A 52 -15.77 -28.14 -17.02
CA PRO A 52 -17.20 -28.02 -16.75
C PRO A 52 -17.61 -26.58 -16.44
N LEU A 53 -16.74 -25.80 -15.78
CA LEU A 53 -16.97 -24.39 -15.50
C LEU A 53 -16.99 -23.51 -16.77
N SER A 54 -16.23 -23.85 -17.81
CA SER A 54 -16.21 -23.07 -19.06
C SER A 54 -17.43 -23.35 -19.93
N LEU A 55 -17.86 -24.62 -20.02
CA LEU A 55 -19.09 -25.01 -20.70
C LEU A 55 -20.32 -24.42 -19.99
N GLY A 56 -20.35 -24.48 -18.66
CA GLY A 56 -21.41 -23.83 -17.87
C GLY A 56 -21.46 -22.32 -18.07
N ILE A 57 -20.33 -21.62 -18.05
CA ILE A 57 -20.31 -20.17 -18.30
C ILE A 57 -20.81 -19.84 -19.72
N ALA A 58 -20.48 -20.65 -20.74
CA ALA A 58 -21.00 -20.47 -22.10
C ALA A 58 -22.52 -20.68 -22.19
N LEU A 59 -23.04 -21.76 -21.58
CA LEU A 59 -24.48 -22.01 -21.45
C LEU A 59 -25.20 -20.82 -20.78
N ALA A 60 -24.66 -20.32 -19.67
CA ALA A 60 -25.24 -19.22 -18.91
C ALA A 60 -25.12 -17.85 -19.62
N THR A 61 -24.23 -17.71 -20.62
CA THR A 61 -24.21 -16.55 -21.53
C THR A 61 -25.19 -16.68 -22.70
N GLY A 62 -25.75 -17.86 -22.97
CA GLY A 62 -26.43 -18.12 -24.25
C GLY A 62 -25.48 -18.14 -25.45
N ALA A 63 -24.19 -18.41 -25.22
CA ALA A 63 -23.17 -18.47 -26.26
C ALA A 63 -22.93 -19.93 -26.72
N PRO A 64 -22.41 -20.15 -27.95
CA PRO A 64 -21.98 -21.47 -28.39
C PRO A 64 -21.02 -22.10 -27.38
N LEU A 65 -21.26 -23.35 -26.97
CA LEU A 65 -20.54 -23.97 -25.85
C LEU A 65 -19.02 -24.09 -26.11
N GLN A 66 -18.64 -24.26 -27.38
CA GLN A 66 -17.26 -24.19 -27.88
C GLN A 66 -16.55 -22.87 -27.54
N ALA A 67 -17.25 -21.73 -27.51
CA ALA A 67 -16.66 -20.42 -27.21
C ALA A 67 -16.10 -20.32 -25.78
N GLY A 68 -16.66 -21.10 -24.84
CA GLY A 68 -16.12 -21.25 -23.49
C GLY A 68 -14.81 -22.04 -23.47
N LEU A 69 -14.66 -23.06 -24.32
CA LEU A 69 -13.43 -23.83 -24.47
C LEU A 69 -12.34 -23.00 -25.15
N VAL A 70 -12.66 -22.27 -26.22
CA VAL A 70 -11.75 -21.33 -26.90
C VAL A 70 -11.21 -20.30 -25.92
N ALA A 71 -12.08 -19.60 -25.18
CA ALA A 71 -11.67 -18.61 -24.20
C ALA A 71 -10.85 -19.19 -23.03
N ALA A 72 -11.09 -20.45 -22.64
CA ALA A 72 -10.28 -21.12 -21.61
C ALA A 72 -8.89 -21.54 -22.13
N ALA A 73 -8.79 -22.00 -23.37
CA ALA A 73 -7.52 -22.27 -24.03
C ALA A 73 -6.70 -20.98 -24.22
N VAL A 74 -7.31 -19.93 -24.80
CA VAL A 74 -6.68 -18.62 -25.03
C VAL A 74 -6.29 -17.95 -23.71
N GLY A 75 -7.15 -17.99 -22.68
CA GLY A 75 -6.85 -17.48 -21.35
C GLY A 75 -5.72 -18.23 -20.63
N GLY A 76 -5.58 -19.54 -20.85
CA GLY A 76 -4.43 -20.31 -20.35
C GLY A 76 -3.13 -19.99 -21.08
N ILE A 77 -3.17 -19.94 -22.42
CA ILE A 77 -2.00 -19.78 -23.29
C ILE A 77 -1.54 -18.32 -23.38
N VAL A 78 -2.39 -17.42 -23.91
CA VAL A 78 -2.00 -16.05 -24.28
C VAL A 78 -1.77 -15.19 -23.04
N ALA A 79 -2.73 -15.15 -22.10
CA ALA A 79 -2.55 -14.41 -20.85
C ALA A 79 -1.47 -15.05 -19.96
N GLY A 80 -1.36 -16.39 -19.93
CA GLY A 80 -0.29 -17.10 -19.22
C GLY A 80 1.11 -16.80 -19.75
N TRP A 81 1.26 -16.65 -21.07
CA TRP A 81 2.51 -16.29 -21.73
C TRP A 81 2.85 -14.80 -21.53
N ILE A 82 1.96 -13.91 -21.97
CA ILE A 82 2.20 -12.46 -22.06
C ILE A 82 2.10 -11.77 -20.71
N GLY A 83 1.07 -12.10 -19.91
CA GLY A 83 0.55 -11.32 -18.79
C GLY A 83 1.51 -11.05 -17.62
N GLY A 84 1.01 -10.50 -16.53
CA GLY A 84 1.79 -10.00 -15.40
C GLY A 84 1.94 -11.01 -14.27
N SER A 85 0.83 -11.64 -13.87
CA SER A 85 0.72 -12.50 -12.71
C SER A 85 1.11 -13.96 -13.03
N PRO A 86 2.24 -14.50 -12.51
CA PRO A 86 2.78 -15.77 -13.00
C PRO A 86 1.92 -17.02 -12.71
N LEU A 87 1.03 -16.96 -11.71
CA LEU A 87 0.19 -18.09 -11.29
C LEU A 87 -1.33 -17.81 -11.47
N GLN A 88 -1.70 -16.69 -12.11
CA GLN A 88 -3.08 -16.39 -12.46
C GLN A 88 -3.52 -17.26 -13.64
N VAL A 89 -4.67 -17.92 -13.47
CA VAL A 89 -5.36 -18.64 -14.54
C VAL A 89 -6.46 -17.74 -15.08
N SER A 90 -6.40 -17.41 -16.36
CA SER A 90 -7.42 -16.62 -17.05
C SER A 90 -8.32 -17.52 -17.90
N GLY A 91 -9.52 -17.04 -18.22
CA GLY A 91 -10.49 -17.73 -19.06
C GLY A 91 -11.88 -17.09 -18.92
N PRO A 92 -12.97 -17.81 -19.27
CA PRO A 92 -14.33 -17.35 -19.03
C PRO A 92 -14.54 -17.05 -17.55
N ALA A 93 -14.93 -15.82 -17.24
CA ALA A 93 -15.20 -15.37 -15.88
C ALA A 93 -16.70 -15.16 -15.68
N ALA A 94 -17.25 -15.71 -14.60
CA ALA A 94 -18.68 -15.57 -14.28
C ALA A 94 -19.12 -14.09 -14.12
N GLY A 95 -18.19 -13.16 -13.80
CA GLY A 95 -18.49 -11.73 -13.76
C GLY A 95 -18.93 -11.14 -15.12
N LEU A 96 -18.53 -11.78 -16.22
CA LEU A 96 -18.85 -11.35 -17.57
C LEU A 96 -20.10 -12.07 -18.12
N THR A 97 -20.64 -13.07 -17.42
CA THR A 97 -21.79 -13.86 -17.90
C THR A 97 -23.00 -13.00 -18.21
N VAL A 98 -23.37 -12.11 -17.29
CA VAL A 98 -24.55 -11.23 -17.44
C VAL A 98 -24.34 -10.21 -18.56
N VAL A 99 -23.15 -9.58 -18.60
CA VAL A 99 -22.80 -8.60 -19.63
C VAL A 99 -22.82 -9.25 -21.01
N THR A 100 -22.20 -10.42 -21.15
CA THR A 100 -22.10 -11.11 -22.44
C THR A 100 -23.47 -11.61 -22.91
N ALA A 101 -24.33 -12.09 -22.01
CA ALA A 101 -25.70 -12.49 -22.35
C ALA A 101 -26.53 -11.30 -22.90
N ASP A 102 -26.45 -10.14 -22.25
CA ASP A 102 -27.11 -8.91 -22.72
C ASP A 102 -26.59 -8.47 -24.10
N LEU A 103 -25.27 -8.51 -24.32
CA LEU A 103 -24.67 -8.17 -25.61
C LEU A 103 -25.07 -9.15 -26.72
N ILE A 104 -25.18 -10.44 -26.42
CA ILE A 104 -25.65 -11.47 -27.37
C ILE A 104 -27.11 -11.21 -27.76
N GLN A 105 -27.97 -10.86 -26.82
CA GLN A 105 -29.38 -10.58 -27.10
C GLN A 105 -29.59 -9.26 -27.86
N ARG A 106 -28.75 -8.23 -27.62
CA ARG A 106 -28.88 -6.91 -28.29
C ARG A 106 -28.20 -6.82 -29.65
N TYR A 107 -27.03 -7.45 -29.81
CA TYR A 107 -26.16 -7.27 -30.99
C TYR A 107 -25.79 -8.59 -31.70
N GLY A 108 -26.19 -9.74 -31.15
CA GLY A 108 -25.83 -11.05 -31.67
C GLY A 108 -24.40 -11.49 -31.31
N TRP A 109 -24.13 -12.77 -31.56
CA TRP A 109 -22.86 -13.41 -31.19
C TRP A 109 -21.64 -12.83 -31.92
N ARG A 110 -21.73 -12.59 -33.23
CA ARG A 110 -20.61 -12.08 -34.05
C ARG A 110 -20.17 -10.66 -33.66
N THR A 111 -21.12 -9.80 -33.33
CA THR A 111 -20.85 -8.45 -32.79
C THR A 111 -20.31 -8.52 -31.37
N THR A 112 -20.79 -9.45 -30.53
CA THR A 112 -20.23 -9.67 -29.19
C THR A 112 -18.76 -10.10 -29.24
N CYS A 113 -18.40 -10.94 -30.23
CA CYS A 113 -17.00 -11.27 -30.52
C CYS A 113 -16.18 -10.04 -30.91
N ALA A 114 -16.71 -9.16 -31.77
CA ALA A 114 -16.07 -7.91 -32.16
C ALA A 114 -15.91 -6.92 -30.98
N ILE A 115 -16.92 -6.78 -30.13
CA ILE A 115 -16.86 -6.01 -28.87
C ILE A 115 -15.76 -6.55 -27.96
N THR A 116 -15.56 -7.88 -27.93
CA THR A 116 -14.48 -8.52 -27.15
C THR A 116 -13.10 -8.17 -27.70
N VAL A 117 -12.93 -8.11 -29.03
CA VAL A 117 -11.69 -7.63 -29.67
C VAL A 117 -11.43 -6.16 -29.34
N LEU A 118 -12.43 -5.30 -29.51
CA LEU A 118 -12.33 -3.86 -29.21
C LEU A 118 -12.03 -3.60 -27.73
N ALA A 119 -12.65 -4.37 -26.82
CA ALA A 119 -12.34 -4.31 -25.40
C ALA A 119 -10.89 -4.76 -25.10
N GLY A 120 -10.40 -5.78 -25.80
CA GLY A 120 -9.00 -6.20 -25.72
C GLY A 120 -8.02 -5.12 -26.18
N LEU A 121 -8.34 -4.39 -27.27
CA LEU A 121 -7.56 -3.23 -27.73
C LEU A 121 -7.58 -2.08 -26.70
N ALA A 122 -8.73 -1.79 -26.09
CA ALA A 122 -8.83 -0.82 -25.01
C ALA A 122 -8.00 -1.22 -23.77
N GLN A 123 -7.99 -2.51 -23.40
CA GLN A 123 -7.12 -3.04 -22.35
C GLN A 123 -5.62 -2.90 -22.67
N LEU A 124 -5.21 -3.11 -23.93
CA LEU A 124 -3.83 -2.83 -24.35
C LEU A 124 -3.49 -1.34 -24.14
N GLY A 125 -4.38 -0.43 -24.53
CA GLY A 125 -4.24 1.01 -24.28
C GLY A 125 -4.05 1.35 -22.80
N LEU A 126 -4.90 0.82 -21.92
CA LEU A 126 -4.81 1.02 -20.47
C LEU A 126 -3.51 0.43 -19.87
N GLY A 127 -3.03 -0.70 -20.38
CA GLY A 127 -1.75 -1.28 -19.99
C GLY A 127 -0.55 -0.42 -20.42
N CYS A 128 -0.57 0.10 -21.65
CA CYS A 128 0.45 1.01 -22.18
C CYS A 128 0.50 2.34 -21.42
N LEU A 129 -0.65 2.89 -21.03
CA LEU A 129 -0.77 4.09 -20.20
C LEU A 129 -0.38 3.87 -18.72
N ARG A 130 -0.11 2.62 -18.31
CA ARG A 130 0.31 2.24 -16.94
C ARG A 130 -0.67 2.66 -15.83
N VAL A 131 -1.97 2.61 -16.14
CA VAL A 131 -3.06 2.98 -15.21
C VAL A 131 -3.60 1.80 -14.40
N ALA A 132 -2.97 0.61 -14.44
CA ALA A 132 -3.49 -0.55 -13.70
C ALA A 132 -3.43 -0.34 -12.18
N ARG A 133 -2.47 0.44 -11.69
CA ARG A 133 -2.37 0.81 -10.26
C ARG A 133 -3.37 1.87 -9.82
N THR A 134 -3.79 2.78 -10.70
CA THR A 134 -4.86 3.74 -10.41
C THR A 134 -6.25 3.10 -10.55
N ALA A 135 -6.42 2.11 -11.44
CA ALA A 135 -7.64 1.30 -11.52
C ALA A 135 -7.93 0.52 -10.21
N LEU A 136 -6.91 0.22 -9.40
CA LEU A 136 -7.09 -0.36 -8.05
C LEU A 136 -7.53 0.65 -6.97
N ALA A 137 -7.73 1.93 -7.30
CA ALA A 137 -8.27 2.93 -6.35
C ALA A 137 -9.80 2.82 -6.15
N VAL A 138 -10.49 2.00 -6.93
CA VAL A 138 -11.93 1.71 -6.75
C VAL A 138 -12.16 1.07 -5.37
N SER A 139 -13.15 1.57 -4.62
CA SER A 139 -13.45 1.06 -3.28
C SER A 139 -13.78 -0.44 -3.32
N PRO A 140 -13.23 -1.26 -2.40
CA PRO A 140 -13.58 -2.67 -2.27
C PRO A 140 -15.09 -2.91 -2.12
N ALA A 141 -15.85 -1.98 -1.55
CA ALA A 141 -17.30 -2.11 -1.41
C ALA A 141 -18.03 -2.15 -2.76
N ILE A 142 -17.57 -1.35 -3.74
CA ILE A 142 -18.10 -1.32 -5.12
C ILE A 142 -17.79 -2.65 -5.80
N VAL A 143 -16.53 -3.09 -5.71
CA VAL A 143 -16.06 -4.37 -6.26
C VAL A 143 -16.88 -5.55 -5.74
N HIS A 144 -17.07 -5.65 -4.43
CA HIS A 144 -17.83 -6.77 -3.84
C HIS A 144 -19.32 -6.65 -4.12
N GLY A 145 -19.88 -5.44 -4.19
CA GLY A 145 -21.29 -5.23 -4.56
C GLY A 145 -21.58 -5.59 -6.01
N MET A 146 -20.66 -5.25 -6.93
CA MET A 146 -20.72 -5.66 -8.34
C MET A 146 -20.69 -7.19 -8.47
N LEU A 147 -19.72 -7.86 -7.82
CA LEU A 147 -19.63 -9.33 -7.85
C LEU A 147 -20.85 -10.00 -7.19
N ALA A 148 -21.42 -9.43 -6.13
CA ALA A 148 -22.63 -9.93 -5.51
C ALA A 148 -23.86 -9.77 -6.40
N GLY A 149 -24.05 -8.60 -7.03
CA GLY A 149 -25.16 -8.35 -7.95
C GLY A 149 -25.12 -9.27 -9.17
N ILE A 150 -23.94 -9.46 -9.77
CA ILE A 150 -23.74 -10.44 -10.86
C ILE A 150 -24.06 -11.86 -10.37
N GLY A 151 -23.59 -12.24 -9.17
CA GLY A 151 -23.88 -13.56 -8.57
C GLY A 151 -25.37 -13.83 -8.36
N VAL A 152 -26.13 -12.82 -7.92
CA VAL A 152 -27.60 -12.88 -7.78
C VAL A 152 -28.27 -13.04 -9.14
N THR A 153 -27.91 -12.20 -10.13
CA THR A 153 -28.46 -12.27 -11.49
C THR A 153 -28.25 -13.65 -12.12
N ILE A 154 -27.04 -14.21 -11.99
CA ILE A 154 -26.72 -15.56 -12.48
C ILE A 154 -27.56 -16.61 -11.75
N ALA A 155 -27.68 -16.54 -10.42
CA ALA A 155 -28.45 -17.52 -9.66
C ALA A 155 -29.94 -17.52 -10.06
N VAL A 156 -30.55 -16.35 -10.27
CA VAL A 156 -31.95 -16.20 -10.71
C VAL A 156 -32.16 -16.70 -12.14
N ALA A 157 -31.26 -16.38 -13.07
CA ALA A 157 -31.34 -16.86 -14.45
C ALA A 157 -31.18 -18.39 -14.52
N GLN A 158 -30.17 -18.95 -13.85
CA GLN A 158 -29.90 -20.40 -13.91
C GLN A 158 -30.94 -21.24 -13.15
N LEU A 159 -31.69 -20.66 -12.21
CA LEU A 159 -32.82 -21.33 -11.56
C LEU A 159 -33.88 -21.77 -12.57
N HIS A 160 -34.15 -20.98 -13.63
CA HIS A 160 -35.11 -21.35 -14.67
C HIS A 160 -34.71 -22.64 -15.41
N VAL A 161 -33.43 -22.79 -15.74
CA VAL A 161 -32.89 -23.99 -16.40
C VAL A 161 -32.84 -25.19 -15.45
N VAL A 162 -32.57 -24.97 -14.16
CA VAL A 162 -32.62 -25.99 -13.11
C VAL A 162 -34.03 -26.57 -12.91
N LEU A 163 -35.08 -25.75 -13.08
CA LEU A 163 -36.48 -26.18 -13.05
C LEU A 163 -36.97 -26.74 -14.41
N GLY A 164 -36.15 -26.67 -15.46
CA GLY A 164 -36.40 -27.26 -16.78
C GLY A 164 -36.96 -26.32 -17.86
N GLY A 165 -36.90 -25.01 -17.66
CA GLY A 165 -37.35 -23.99 -18.63
C GLY A 165 -36.23 -23.02 -19.05
N ASN A 166 -36.59 -21.97 -19.79
CA ASN A 166 -35.63 -21.04 -20.39
C ASN A 166 -35.53 -19.71 -19.61
N PRO A 167 -34.32 -19.14 -19.43
CA PRO A 167 -34.13 -17.87 -18.74
C PRO A 167 -34.60 -16.69 -19.58
N GLN A 168 -35.10 -15.64 -18.91
CA GLN A 168 -35.52 -14.39 -19.54
C GLN A 168 -34.38 -13.36 -19.59
N SER A 169 -34.56 -12.28 -20.35
CA SER A 169 -33.58 -11.20 -20.55
C SER A 169 -33.29 -10.38 -19.27
N SER A 170 -34.31 -10.05 -18.48
CA SER A 170 -34.20 -9.23 -17.27
C SER A 170 -34.37 -10.05 -15.99
N VAL A 171 -33.68 -9.68 -14.91
CA VAL A 171 -33.85 -10.34 -13.59
C VAL A 171 -35.28 -10.20 -13.07
N LEU A 172 -35.93 -9.07 -13.35
CA LEU A 172 -37.26 -8.78 -12.86
C LEU A 172 -38.32 -9.63 -13.57
N ASP A 173 -38.12 -9.93 -14.85
CA ASP A 173 -39.01 -10.81 -15.63
C ASP A 173 -38.75 -12.28 -15.32
N ASN A 174 -37.49 -12.69 -15.12
CA ASN A 174 -37.18 -13.99 -14.52
C ASN A 174 -37.90 -14.16 -13.17
N LEU A 175 -37.87 -13.17 -12.27
CA LEU A 175 -38.59 -13.24 -10.98
C LEU A 175 -40.12 -13.35 -11.14
N ARG A 176 -40.69 -12.79 -12.23
CA ARG A 176 -42.12 -12.88 -12.56
C ARG A 176 -42.50 -14.23 -13.20
N SER A 177 -41.60 -14.89 -13.92
CA SER A 177 -41.84 -16.20 -14.54
C SER A 177 -41.65 -17.39 -13.59
N LEU A 178 -41.00 -17.22 -12.44
CA LEU A 178 -40.81 -18.31 -11.47
C LEU A 178 -42.12 -18.91 -10.93
N PRO A 179 -43.14 -18.15 -10.46
CA PRO A 179 -44.36 -18.74 -9.90
C PRO A 179 -45.12 -19.71 -10.84
N PRO A 180 -45.42 -19.38 -12.11
CA PRO A 180 -46.06 -20.34 -13.02
C PRO A 180 -45.13 -21.51 -13.43
N GLN A 181 -43.80 -21.31 -13.41
CA GLN A 181 -42.85 -22.39 -13.66
C GLN A 181 -42.76 -23.36 -12.47
N LEU A 182 -42.89 -22.90 -11.24
CA LEU A 182 -42.94 -23.76 -10.05
C LEU A 182 -44.15 -24.71 -10.03
N ALA A 183 -45.21 -24.38 -10.78
CA ALA A 183 -46.36 -25.28 -10.98
C ALA A 183 -46.11 -26.35 -12.06
N HIS A 184 -45.15 -26.14 -12.98
CA HIS A 184 -44.88 -26.98 -14.14
C HIS A 184 -43.42 -27.45 -14.19
N LEU A 185 -43.02 -28.18 -13.15
CA LEU A 185 -41.66 -28.69 -12.99
C LEU A 185 -41.38 -29.89 -13.92
N HIS A 186 -40.26 -29.88 -14.64
CA HIS A 186 -39.76 -31.08 -15.33
C HIS A 186 -38.97 -31.98 -14.35
N PRO A 187 -39.49 -33.15 -13.92
CA PRO A 187 -38.88 -33.88 -12.79
C PRO A 187 -37.48 -34.40 -13.08
N SER A 188 -37.19 -34.80 -14.32
CA SER A 188 -35.87 -35.24 -14.77
C SER A 188 -34.82 -34.14 -14.65
N ALA A 189 -35.14 -32.90 -15.03
CA ALA A 189 -34.25 -31.75 -14.92
C ALA A 189 -33.99 -31.38 -13.45
N VAL A 190 -35.04 -31.39 -12.63
CA VAL A 190 -34.94 -31.12 -11.19
C VAL A 190 -34.10 -32.18 -10.47
N VAL A 191 -34.31 -33.47 -10.75
CA VAL A 191 -33.52 -34.57 -10.14
C VAL A 191 -32.04 -34.48 -10.51
N VAL A 192 -31.72 -34.28 -11.79
CA VAL A 192 -30.32 -34.14 -12.27
C VAL A 192 -29.67 -32.88 -11.68
N SER A 193 -30.39 -31.77 -11.57
CA SER A 193 -29.91 -30.54 -10.95
C SER A 193 -29.68 -30.70 -9.44
N ALA A 194 -30.63 -31.32 -8.73
CA ALA A 194 -30.55 -31.59 -7.30
C ALA A 194 -29.40 -32.54 -6.97
N LEU A 195 -29.19 -33.61 -7.76
CA LEU A 195 -28.03 -34.50 -7.63
C LEU A 195 -26.71 -33.75 -7.88
N THR A 196 -26.65 -32.91 -8.91
CA THR A 196 -25.46 -32.08 -9.20
C THR A 196 -25.14 -31.15 -8.03
N LEU A 197 -26.15 -30.46 -7.49
CA LEU A 197 -25.99 -29.53 -6.37
C LEU A 197 -25.63 -30.26 -5.06
N ALA A 198 -26.22 -31.43 -4.82
CA ALA A 198 -25.88 -32.29 -3.68
C ALA A 198 -24.43 -32.77 -3.75
N LEU A 199 -23.97 -33.27 -4.91
CA LEU A 199 -22.57 -33.66 -5.11
C LEU A 199 -21.62 -32.46 -4.92
N LEU A 200 -21.93 -31.29 -5.48
CA LEU A 200 -21.16 -30.06 -5.29
C LEU A 200 -21.01 -29.64 -3.82
N LEU A 201 -22.09 -29.77 -3.02
CA LEU A 201 -22.14 -29.28 -1.65
C LEU A 201 -21.71 -30.32 -0.60
N LEU A 202 -21.93 -31.61 -0.82
CA LEU A 202 -21.61 -32.67 0.13
C LEU A 202 -20.21 -33.26 -0.10
N TRP A 203 -19.73 -33.37 -1.35
CA TRP A 203 -18.40 -33.96 -1.63
C TRP A 203 -17.25 -33.30 -0.85
N PRO A 204 -17.15 -31.95 -0.77
CA PRO A 204 -16.11 -31.29 0.01
C PRO A 204 -16.19 -31.53 1.52
N ARG A 205 -17.34 -32.00 2.02
CA ARG A 205 -17.65 -32.17 3.46
C ARG A 205 -17.41 -33.60 3.97
N ILE A 206 -17.10 -34.57 3.10
CA ILE A 206 -16.89 -35.97 3.51
C ILE A 206 -15.72 -36.06 4.51
N PRO A 207 -15.96 -36.58 5.75
CA PRO A 207 -14.93 -36.63 6.79
C PRO A 207 -13.96 -37.80 6.64
N GLY A 208 -12.95 -37.85 7.54
CA GLY A 208 -12.07 -39.02 7.70
C GLY A 208 -10.93 -39.14 6.69
N ARG A 209 -10.29 -40.32 6.66
CA ARG A 209 -9.13 -40.61 5.78
C ARG A 209 -9.55 -40.70 4.30
N ALA A 210 -10.69 -41.33 4.01
CA ALA A 210 -11.23 -41.45 2.66
C ALA A 210 -11.60 -40.08 2.07
N GLY A 211 -12.28 -39.21 2.84
CA GLY A 211 -12.60 -37.84 2.41
C GLY A 211 -11.36 -37.03 2.01
N ARG A 212 -10.22 -37.19 2.70
CA ARG A 212 -8.95 -36.54 2.32
C ARG A 212 -8.33 -37.08 1.01
N LEU A 213 -8.70 -38.28 0.57
CA LEU A 213 -8.28 -38.82 -0.71
C LEU A 213 -9.24 -38.41 -1.84
N LEU A 214 -10.55 -38.48 -1.59
CA LEU A 214 -11.62 -38.08 -2.52
C LEU A 214 -11.58 -36.57 -2.85
N ASN A 215 -11.23 -35.74 -1.88
CA ASN A 215 -11.04 -34.29 -2.06
C ASN A 215 -9.81 -33.89 -2.91
N LYS A 216 -9.07 -34.84 -3.48
CA LYS A 216 -8.12 -34.56 -4.57
C LYS A 216 -8.82 -34.32 -5.91
N VAL A 217 -10.01 -34.90 -6.11
CA VAL A 217 -10.80 -34.74 -7.34
C VAL A 217 -11.71 -33.51 -7.20
N PRO A 218 -11.78 -32.60 -8.18
CA PRO A 218 -12.67 -31.44 -8.11
C PRO A 218 -14.15 -31.81 -8.00
N ALA A 219 -14.85 -31.27 -7.00
CA ALA A 219 -16.28 -31.52 -6.81
C ALA A 219 -17.14 -31.13 -8.04
N ALA A 220 -16.72 -30.12 -8.81
CA ALA A 220 -17.39 -29.73 -10.05
C ALA A 220 -17.29 -30.79 -11.16
N LEU A 221 -16.15 -31.50 -11.25
CA LEU A 221 -16.02 -32.64 -12.16
C LEU A 221 -16.92 -33.77 -11.70
N VAL A 222 -16.79 -34.17 -10.42
CA VAL A 222 -17.55 -35.30 -9.84
C VAL A 222 -19.06 -35.09 -9.94
N ALA A 223 -19.54 -33.87 -9.71
CA ALA A 223 -20.95 -33.55 -9.82
C ALA A 223 -21.47 -33.68 -11.25
N VAL A 224 -20.76 -33.12 -12.24
CA VAL A 224 -21.16 -33.22 -13.66
C VAL A 224 -21.04 -34.64 -14.16
N THR A 225 -19.95 -35.37 -13.88
CA THR A 225 -19.81 -36.78 -14.30
C THR A 225 -20.82 -37.68 -13.60
N GLY A 226 -21.05 -37.49 -12.30
CA GLY A 226 -22.01 -38.29 -11.53
C GLY A 226 -23.45 -38.10 -12.01
N ALA A 227 -23.85 -36.84 -12.25
CA ALA A 227 -25.17 -36.52 -12.79
C ALA A 227 -25.34 -36.98 -14.25
N THR A 228 -24.29 -36.89 -15.07
CA THR A 228 -24.29 -37.40 -16.46
C THR A 228 -24.42 -38.93 -16.49
N THR A 229 -23.63 -39.65 -15.68
CA THR A 229 -23.73 -41.11 -15.57
C THR A 229 -25.08 -41.54 -15.02
N MET A 230 -25.64 -40.84 -14.02
CA MET A 230 -26.99 -41.13 -13.52
C MET A 230 -28.05 -40.92 -14.61
N ALA A 231 -27.98 -39.82 -15.38
CA ALA A 231 -28.93 -39.54 -16.45
C ALA A 231 -28.86 -40.58 -17.57
N ALA A 232 -27.65 -41.02 -17.93
CA ALA A 232 -27.44 -42.08 -18.93
C ALA A 232 -27.97 -43.44 -18.45
N LEU A 233 -27.64 -43.86 -17.21
CA LEU A 233 -28.09 -45.14 -16.65
C LEU A 233 -29.60 -45.19 -16.40
N ALA A 234 -30.23 -44.05 -16.07
CA ALA A 234 -31.67 -43.93 -15.89
C ALA A 234 -32.43 -43.61 -17.20
N GLY A 235 -31.75 -43.61 -18.35
CA GLY A 235 -32.37 -43.38 -19.67
C GLY A 235 -33.03 -42.01 -19.84
N LEU A 236 -32.64 -40.99 -19.06
CA LEU A 236 -33.33 -39.70 -19.04
C LEU A 236 -33.10 -38.88 -20.30
N THR A 237 -34.17 -38.62 -21.04
CA THR A 237 -34.21 -37.64 -22.12
C THR A 237 -34.19 -36.23 -21.54
N LEU A 238 -33.04 -35.58 -21.67
CA LEU A 238 -32.81 -34.18 -21.29
C LEU A 238 -32.05 -33.47 -22.41
N PRO A 239 -32.22 -32.14 -22.57
CA PRO A 239 -31.31 -31.32 -23.36
C PRO A 239 -29.87 -31.53 -22.89
N LYS A 240 -28.98 -31.84 -23.84
CA LYS A 240 -27.55 -32.06 -23.59
C LYS A 240 -26.72 -30.91 -24.14
N VAL A 241 -25.44 -30.89 -23.79
CA VAL A 241 -24.41 -30.17 -24.52
C VAL A 241 -24.51 -30.54 -26.00
N ASP A 242 -24.60 -29.53 -26.85
CA ASP A 242 -24.43 -29.65 -28.30
C ASP A 242 -23.16 -28.89 -28.67
N LEU A 243 -22.20 -29.62 -29.25
CA LEU A 243 -20.98 -29.09 -29.82
C LEU A 243 -20.99 -29.44 -31.31
N PRO A 244 -21.81 -28.75 -32.13
CA PRO A 244 -21.81 -28.96 -33.57
C PRO A 244 -20.38 -28.74 -34.07
N SER A 245 -19.89 -29.68 -34.89
CA SER A 245 -18.49 -29.74 -35.31
C SER A 245 -17.95 -28.38 -35.77
N TRP A 246 -16.64 -28.16 -35.61
CA TRP A 246 -15.91 -26.89 -35.79
C TRP A 246 -16.10 -26.10 -37.12
N SER A 247 -16.97 -26.54 -38.04
CA SER A 247 -17.42 -25.81 -39.23
C SER A 247 -18.16 -24.50 -38.93
N SER A 248 -18.61 -24.29 -37.69
CA SER A 248 -19.38 -23.10 -37.24
C SER A 248 -18.54 -22.05 -36.48
N HIS A 249 -17.26 -21.88 -36.82
CA HIS A 249 -16.43 -20.77 -36.32
C HIS A 249 -17.01 -19.41 -36.76
N ALA A 250 -17.88 -18.85 -35.94
CA ALA A 250 -18.46 -17.53 -36.11
C ALA A 250 -17.42 -16.43 -35.81
N LEU A 251 -16.47 -16.26 -36.74
CA LEU A 251 -15.48 -15.20 -36.76
C LEU A 251 -16.14 -13.84 -36.51
N ALA A 252 -15.46 -12.99 -35.72
CA ALA A 252 -15.93 -11.66 -35.35
C ALA A 252 -16.44 -10.88 -36.57
N GLY A 253 -17.67 -10.37 -36.48
CA GLY A 253 -18.27 -9.55 -37.53
C GLY A 253 -17.75 -8.11 -37.48
N LEU A 254 -18.15 -7.31 -38.46
CA LEU A 254 -18.18 -5.87 -38.23
C LEU A 254 -19.24 -5.58 -37.14
N PRO A 255 -18.96 -4.69 -36.17
CA PRO A 255 -19.88 -4.46 -35.07
C PRO A 255 -21.03 -3.52 -35.49
N GLU A 256 -22.15 -4.11 -35.88
CA GLU A 256 -23.35 -3.39 -36.30
C GLU A 256 -24.21 -2.98 -35.08
N GLY A 257 -24.64 -1.71 -35.04
CA GLY A 257 -25.52 -1.17 -33.99
C GLY A 257 -25.27 0.31 -33.68
N PRO A 258 -26.04 0.91 -32.74
CA PRO A 258 -25.86 2.31 -32.36
C PRO A 258 -24.50 2.57 -31.72
N VAL A 259 -23.72 3.51 -32.27
CA VAL A 259 -22.32 3.78 -31.87
C VAL A 259 -22.18 4.02 -30.35
N LEU A 260 -23.09 4.77 -29.73
CA LEU A 260 -23.05 5.03 -28.28
C LEU A 260 -23.25 3.74 -27.46
N GLY A 261 -24.14 2.85 -27.90
CA GLY A 261 -24.38 1.55 -27.26
C GLY A 261 -23.19 0.61 -27.45
N LEU A 262 -22.55 0.63 -28.61
CA LEU A 262 -21.32 -0.12 -28.89
C LEU A 262 -20.15 0.36 -28.03
N VAL A 263 -19.96 1.68 -27.89
CA VAL A 263 -18.96 2.26 -26.99
C VAL A 263 -19.23 1.87 -25.53
N ALA A 264 -20.47 1.95 -25.07
CA ALA A 264 -20.85 1.50 -23.73
C ALA A 264 -20.56 -0.01 -23.52
N ALA A 265 -20.87 -0.86 -24.50
CA ALA A 265 -20.57 -2.29 -24.47
C ALA A 265 -19.06 -2.58 -24.35
N VAL A 266 -18.24 -1.92 -25.20
CA VAL A 266 -16.78 -2.04 -25.18
C VAL A 266 -16.21 -1.56 -23.85
N LEU A 267 -16.66 -0.42 -23.33
CA LEU A 267 -16.23 0.11 -22.03
C LEU A 267 -16.62 -0.82 -20.86
N THR A 268 -17.82 -1.40 -20.89
CA THR A 268 -18.29 -2.34 -19.86
C THR A 268 -17.43 -3.60 -19.81
N THR A 269 -17.23 -4.24 -20.97
CA THR A 269 -16.38 -5.44 -21.08
C THR A 269 -14.93 -5.13 -20.69
N THR A 270 -14.38 -4.00 -21.15
CA THR A 270 -13.04 -3.52 -20.77
C THR A 270 -12.90 -3.35 -19.26
N LEU A 271 -13.86 -2.68 -18.63
CA LEU A 271 -13.85 -2.39 -17.19
C LEU A 271 -13.93 -3.68 -16.37
N VAL A 272 -14.90 -4.55 -16.66
CA VAL A 272 -15.11 -5.79 -15.89
C VAL A 272 -13.92 -6.75 -16.07
N CYS A 273 -13.44 -6.98 -17.29
CA CYS A 273 -12.27 -7.83 -17.54
C CYS A 273 -11.03 -7.31 -16.78
N SER A 274 -10.79 -6.01 -16.81
CA SER A 274 -9.64 -5.37 -16.17
C SER A 274 -9.72 -5.45 -14.65
N VAL A 275 -10.84 -5.03 -14.06
CA VAL A 275 -11.06 -5.03 -12.61
C VAL A 275 -10.96 -6.46 -12.06
N GLN A 276 -11.63 -7.43 -12.68
CA GLN A 276 -11.56 -8.82 -12.24
C GLN A 276 -10.14 -9.39 -12.31
N SER A 277 -9.41 -9.13 -13.39
CA SER A 277 -8.04 -9.64 -13.54
C SER A 277 -7.06 -9.03 -12.54
N LEU A 278 -7.12 -7.71 -12.31
CA LEU A 278 -6.25 -7.02 -11.36
C LEU A 278 -6.50 -7.47 -9.90
N LEU A 279 -7.76 -7.64 -9.53
CA LEU A 279 -8.14 -8.19 -8.22
C LEU A 279 -7.73 -9.66 -8.07
N GLY A 280 -7.84 -10.45 -9.14
CA GLY A 280 -7.31 -11.81 -9.23
C GLY A 280 -5.80 -11.84 -8.95
N ALA A 281 -5.03 -10.99 -9.63
CA ALA A 281 -3.58 -10.90 -9.46
C ALA A 281 -3.18 -10.49 -8.03
N VAL A 282 -3.87 -9.52 -7.43
CA VAL A 282 -3.67 -9.12 -6.02
C VAL A 282 -4.04 -10.24 -5.05
N ALA A 283 -5.11 -10.99 -5.32
CA ALA A 283 -5.51 -12.16 -4.52
C ALA A 283 -4.50 -13.31 -4.65
N VAL A 284 -3.95 -13.54 -5.84
CA VAL A 284 -2.88 -14.53 -6.12
C VAL A 284 -1.59 -14.16 -5.39
N ASP A 285 -1.11 -12.92 -5.51
CA ASP A 285 0.05 -12.41 -4.75
C ASP A 285 -0.14 -12.62 -3.23
N LYS A 286 -1.35 -12.33 -2.72
CA LYS A 286 -1.70 -12.53 -1.30
C LYS A 286 -1.70 -14.01 -0.91
N MET A 287 -2.26 -14.91 -1.73
CA MET A 287 -2.25 -16.35 -1.48
C MET A 287 -0.82 -16.92 -1.46
N ILE A 288 0.01 -16.53 -2.43
CA ILE A 288 1.44 -16.88 -2.49
C ILE A 288 2.16 -16.43 -1.21
N ALA A 289 1.97 -15.18 -0.79
CA ALA A 289 2.59 -14.62 0.42
C ALA A 289 2.13 -15.31 1.72
N THR A 290 0.97 -15.97 1.74
CA THR A 290 0.48 -16.75 2.89
C THR A 290 0.84 -18.24 2.87
N ARG A 291 1.47 -18.76 1.81
CA ARG A 291 1.67 -20.20 1.61
C ARG A 291 2.76 -20.78 2.55
N PRO A 292 2.43 -21.71 3.47
CA PRO A 292 3.43 -22.32 4.34
C PRO A 292 4.45 -23.16 3.56
N GLY A 293 5.67 -23.28 4.09
CA GLY A 293 6.69 -24.23 3.62
C GLY A 293 7.70 -23.73 2.56
N LEU A 294 7.59 -22.49 2.08
CA LEU A 294 8.47 -21.97 1.01
C LEU A 294 9.70 -21.18 1.51
N LEU A 295 9.80 -20.93 2.83
CA LEU A 295 10.97 -20.35 3.50
C LEU A 295 12.06 -21.42 3.72
N GLY A 296 12.68 -21.90 2.64
CA GLY A 296 13.82 -22.82 2.74
C GLY A 296 14.32 -23.46 1.44
N SER A 297 13.49 -23.59 0.39
CA SER A 297 13.91 -24.25 -0.85
C SER A 297 13.34 -23.62 -2.11
N ARG A 298 14.23 -23.17 -3.01
CA ARG A 298 14.05 -22.89 -4.46
C ARG A 298 12.91 -21.94 -4.92
N SER A 299 12.08 -21.43 -4.00
CA SER A 299 10.86 -20.67 -4.28
C SER A 299 11.06 -19.17 -4.50
N ALA A 300 12.28 -18.66 -4.40
CA ALA A 300 12.65 -17.27 -4.70
C ALA A 300 12.59 -16.92 -6.21
N ARG A 301 11.61 -17.47 -6.94
CA ARG A 301 11.43 -17.32 -8.40
C ARG A 301 10.01 -16.97 -8.84
N VAL A 302 9.00 -17.08 -7.97
CA VAL A 302 7.68 -16.52 -8.27
C VAL A 302 7.75 -15.02 -7.98
N GLY A 303 8.01 -14.23 -9.03
CA GLY A 303 7.96 -12.77 -8.94
C GLY A 303 6.55 -12.28 -8.61
N ARG A 304 6.46 -11.10 -7.99
CA ARG A 304 5.19 -10.41 -7.74
C ARG A 304 4.51 -10.04 -9.05
N SER A 305 3.18 -9.94 -9.03
CA SER A 305 2.39 -9.61 -10.23
C SER A 305 2.66 -8.18 -10.70
N ASP A 306 3.08 -8.05 -11.96
CA ASP A 306 3.17 -6.77 -12.67
C ASP A 306 1.77 -6.41 -13.22
N LEU A 307 1.10 -5.46 -12.59
CA LEU A 307 -0.31 -5.15 -12.88
C LEU A 307 -0.51 -4.47 -14.24
N ASP A 308 0.44 -3.63 -14.66
CA ASP A 308 0.37 -2.92 -15.93
C ASP A 308 0.58 -3.93 -17.09
N ARG A 309 1.51 -4.87 -16.91
CA ARG A 309 1.68 -6.04 -17.81
C ARG A 309 0.53 -7.04 -17.75
N GLU A 310 -0.20 -7.14 -16.64
CA GLU A 310 -1.38 -7.98 -16.54
C GLU A 310 -2.50 -7.48 -17.45
N LEU A 311 -2.76 -6.17 -17.50
CA LEU A 311 -3.71 -5.60 -18.47
C LEU A 311 -3.29 -5.87 -19.92
N LEU A 312 -2.00 -5.75 -20.25
CA LEU A 312 -1.49 -6.09 -21.58
C LEU A 312 -1.75 -7.58 -21.94
N GLY A 313 -1.56 -8.49 -20.99
CA GLY A 313 -1.83 -9.92 -21.18
C GLY A 313 -3.31 -10.25 -21.36
N GLN A 314 -4.20 -9.60 -20.61
CA GLN A 314 -5.65 -9.76 -20.79
C GLN A 314 -6.13 -9.14 -22.10
N GLY A 315 -5.61 -7.98 -22.48
CA GLY A 315 -5.97 -7.32 -23.74
C GLY A 315 -5.63 -8.17 -24.96
N ALA A 316 -4.41 -8.72 -24.99
CA ALA A 316 -3.99 -9.69 -26.01
C ALA A 316 -4.86 -10.97 -26.00
N ALA A 317 -5.20 -11.50 -24.82
CA ALA A 317 -6.07 -12.67 -24.72
C ALA A 317 -7.52 -12.38 -25.17
N ASN A 318 -8.06 -11.18 -24.93
CA ASN A 318 -9.39 -10.79 -25.39
C ASN A 318 -9.43 -10.55 -26.91
N ILE A 319 -8.38 -9.96 -27.50
CA ILE A 319 -8.24 -9.87 -28.96
C ILE A 319 -8.24 -11.27 -29.59
N VAL A 320 -7.40 -12.18 -29.10
CA VAL A 320 -7.32 -13.54 -29.65
C VAL A 320 -8.59 -14.35 -29.40
N SER A 321 -9.23 -14.20 -28.22
CA SER A 321 -10.47 -14.91 -27.91
C SER A 321 -11.62 -14.42 -28.80
N GLY A 322 -11.86 -13.11 -28.85
CA GLY A 322 -12.92 -12.54 -29.69
C GLY A 322 -12.71 -12.82 -31.19
N ALA A 323 -11.47 -12.74 -31.69
CA ALA A 323 -11.18 -13.08 -33.08
C ALA A 323 -11.49 -14.54 -33.44
N LEU A 324 -11.24 -15.48 -32.52
CA LEU A 324 -11.50 -16.92 -32.69
C LEU A 324 -12.95 -17.35 -32.37
N GLY A 325 -13.87 -16.41 -32.12
CA GLY A 325 -15.24 -16.76 -31.70
C GLY A 325 -15.30 -17.35 -30.29
N GLY A 326 -14.48 -16.83 -29.37
CA GLY A 326 -14.43 -17.17 -27.96
C GLY A 326 -15.04 -16.10 -27.06
N LEU A 327 -15.44 -16.49 -25.85
CA LEU A 327 -15.95 -15.57 -24.82
C LEU A 327 -14.90 -14.55 -24.32
N PRO A 328 -15.35 -13.44 -23.71
CA PRO A 328 -14.50 -12.57 -22.90
C PRO A 328 -13.68 -13.32 -21.83
N VAL A 329 -12.40 -12.95 -21.72
CA VAL A 329 -11.37 -13.54 -20.87
C VAL A 329 -11.00 -12.56 -19.74
N ALA A 330 -10.94 -13.08 -18.51
CA ALA A 330 -10.38 -12.37 -17.36
C ALA A 330 -9.66 -13.34 -16.40
N GLY A 331 -8.89 -12.79 -15.45
CA GLY A 331 -8.26 -13.58 -14.38
C GLY A 331 -9.29 -14.21 -13.44
N VAL A 332 -9.42 -15.54 -13.45
CA VAL A 332 -10.46 -16.27 -12.70
C VAL A 332 -9.95 -16.65 -11.31
N ALA A 333 -10.48 -16.00 -10.27
CA ALA A 333 -10.05 -16.20 -8.88
C ALA A 333 -10.15 -17.67 -8.40
N VAL A 334 -11.22 -18.39 -8.76
CA VAL A 334 -11.40 -19.82 -8.39
C VAL A 334 -10.29 -20.69 -8.98
N ARG A 335 -10.11 -20.64 -10.31
CA ARG A 335 -9.06 -21.40 -11.05
C ARG A 335 -7.66 -21.04 -10.55
N SER A 336 -7.40 -19.75 -10.34
CA SER A 336 -6.11 -19.25 -9.82
C SER A 336 -5.85 -19.71 -8.39
N SER A 337 -6.87 -19.74 -7.52
CA SER A 337 -6.73 -20.27 -6.16
C SER A 337 -6.44 -21.78 -6.15
N ALA A 338 -7.03 -22.54 -7.08
CA ALA A 338 -6.73 -23.95 -7.25
C ALA A 338 -5.29 -24.17 -7.74
N ASN A 339 -4.84 -23.38 -8.72
CA ASN A 339 -3.46 -23.39 -9.25
C ASN A 339 -2.42 -23.19 -8.13
N VAL A 340 -2.61 -22.13 -7.33
CA VAL A 340 -1.73 -21.78 -6.19
C VAL A 340 -1.81 -22.82 -5.07
N ARG A 341 -2.97 -23.43 -4.80
CA ARG A 341 -3.10 -24.50 -3.80
C ARG A 341 -2.40 -25.79 -4.27
N ALA A 342 -2.66 -26.24 -5.49
CA ALA A 342 -2.29 -27.55 -6.01
C ALA A 342 -0.77 -27.77 -6.13
N GLY A 343 0.00 -26.73 -6.47
CA GLY A 343 1.44 -26.91 -6.63
C GLY A 343 2.19 -25.74 -7.26
N ALA A 344 1.54 -24.98 -8.14
CA ALA A 344 2.23 -24.21 -9.18
C ALA A 344 3.36 -23.30 -8.68
N VAL A 345 4.45 -23.31 -9.46
CA VAL A 345 5.70 -22.56 -9.24
C VAL A 345 6.09 -21.72 -10.46
N SER A 346 5.42 -21.87 -11.60
CA SER A 346 5.64 -21.03 -12.77
C SER A 346 4.40 -20.90 -13.68
N ARG A 347 4.51 -19.99 -14.67
CA ARG A 347 3.56 -19.82 -15.79
C ARG A 347 3.35 -21.10 -16.60
N ASN A 348 4.25 -22.07 -16.50
CA ASN A 348 4.11 -23.33 -17.23
C ASN A 348 2.82 -24.06 -16.80
N SER A 349 2.36 -23.91 -15.56
CA SER A 349 1.08 -24.48 -15.11
C SER A 349 -0.13 -23.88 -15.87
N THR A 350 -0.13 -22.57 -16.12
CA THR A 350 -1.26 -21.87 -16.76
C THR A 350 -1.28 -22.14 -18.26
N MET A 351 -0.11 -22.12 -18.90
CA MET A 351 0.04 -22.48 -20.32
C MET A 351 -0.28 -23.97 -20.58
N LEU A 352 0.20 -24.90 -19.73
CA LEU A 352 -0.12 -26.33 -19.83
C LEU A 352 -1.62 -26.58 -19.62
N HIS A 353 -2.28 -25.85 -18.72
CA HIS A 353 -3.73 -25.93 -18.58
C HIS A 353 -4.44 -25.54 -19.88
N GLY A 354 -4.05 -24.44 -20.53
CA GLY A 354 -4.63 -24.02 -21.80
C GLY A 354 -4.41 -25.05 -22.91
N VAL A 355 -3.21 -25.64 -23.00
CA VAL A 355 -2.92 -26.75 -23.93
C VAL A 355 -3.80 -27.99 -23.65
N LEU A 356 -3.99 -28.37 -22.39
CA LEU A 356 -4.91 -29.46 -22.02
C LEU A 356 -6.36 -29.17 -22.43
N VAL A 357 -6.81 -27.91 -22.38
CA VAL A 357 -8.14 -27.52 -22.90
C VAL A 357 -8.22 -27.68 -24.42
N VAL A 358 -7.19 -27.29 -25.19
CA VAL A 358 -7.15 -27.53 -26.65
C VAL A 358 -7.22 -29.02 -26.96
N VAL A 359 -6.42 -29.85 -26.28
CA VAL A 359 -6.42 -31.31 -26.46
C VAL A 359 -7.80 -31.91 -26.12
N ALA A 360 -8.46 -31.45 -25.06
CA ALA A 360 -9.80 -31.90 -24.70
C ALA A 360 -10.87 -31.43 -25.70
N ALA A 361 -10.81 -30.19 -26.18
CA ALA A 361 -11.74 -29.67 -27.19
C ALA A 361 -11.62 -30.39 -28.55
N LEU A 362 -10.46 -30.98 -28.85
CA LEU A 362 -10.24 -31.79 -30.06
C LEU A 362 -10.57 -33.28 -29.87
N LEU A 363 -10.33 -33.86 -28.69
CA LEU A 363 -10.42 -35.32 -28.46
C LEU A 363 -11.62 -35.77 -27.63
N MET A 364 -12.27 -34.90 -26.85
CA MET A 364 -13.32 -35.29 -25.90
C MET A 364 -14.75 -34.88 -26.32
N VAL A 365 -14.96 -34.32 -27.51
CA VAL A 365 -16.28 -33.85 -27.99
C VAL A 365 -17.40 -34.87 -27.72
N PRO A 366 -17.29 -36.16 -28.13
CA PRO A 366 -18.37 -37.15 -27.91
C PRO A 366 -18.63 -37.50 -26.44
N ILE A 367 -17.72 -37.14 -25.53
CA ILE A 367 -17.90 -37.30 -24.07
C ILE A 367 -18.59 -36.06 -23.49
N LEU A 368 -18.33 -34.88 -24.06
CA LEU A 368 -18.98 -33.63 -23.65
C LEU A 368 -20.45 -33.62 -24.06
N ASP A 369 -20.79 -34.14 -25.25
CA ASP A 369 -22.17 -34.21 -25.78
C ASP A 369 -23.10 -35.13 -24.96
N LEU A 370 -22.56 -35.91 -24.02
CA LEU A 370 -23.34 -36.70 -23.06
C LEU A 370 -23.90 -35.84 -21.91
N ILE A 371 -23.30 -34.68 -21.62
CA ILE A 371 -23.56 -33.90 -20.42
C ILE A 371 -24.93 -33.20 -20.49
N PRO A 372 -25.86 -33.42 -19.53
CA PRO A 372 -27.14 -32.71 -19.49
C PRO A 372 -26.96 -31.22 -19.15
N LEU A 373 -27.65 -30.33 -19.88
CA LEU A 373 -27.58 -28.87 -19.65
C LEU A 373 -28.02 -28.49 -18.22
N ALA A 374 -29.00 -29.22 -17.66
CA ALA A 374 -29.45 -29.05 -16.27
C ALA A 374 -28.29 -29.20 -15.25
N SER A 375 -27.32 -30.08 -15.50
CA SER A 375 -26.15 -30.24 -14.62
C SER A 375 -25.20 -29.04 -14.73
N LEU A 376 -24.97 -28.53 -15.94
CA LEU A 376 -24.18 -27.31 -16.15
C LEU A 376 -24.85 -26.08 -15.54
N ALA A 377 -26.18 -25.94 -15.67
CA ALA A 377 -26.94 -24.86 -15.04
C ALA A 377 -26.87 -24.93 -13.50
N ALA A 378 -27.04 -26.11 -12.91
CA ALA A 378 -26.90 -26.31 -11.46
C ALA A 378 -25.48 -25.96 -10.96
N LEU A 379 -24.44 -26.29 -11.74
CA LEU A 379 -23.06 -25.90 -11.46
C LEU A 379 -22.88 -24.38 -11.48
N VAL A 380 -23.42 -23.68 -12.48
CA VAL A 380 -23.28 -22.22 -12.60
C VAL A 380 -24.11 -21.48 -11.56
N MET A 381 -25.33 -21.95 -11.26
CA MET A 381 -26.15 -21.47 -10.16
C MET A 381 -25.39 -21.55 -8.83
N ALA A 382 -24.73 -22.68 -8.55
CA ALA A 382 -23.90 -22.84 -7.37
C ALA A 382 -22.70 -21.86 -7.33
N VAL A 383 -22.11 -21.54 -8.49
CA VAL A 383 -21.02 -20.53 -8.60
C VAL A 383 -21.56 -19.11 -8.37
N GLY A 384 -22.72 -18.75 -8.92
CA GLY A 384 -23.38 -17.47 -8.68
C GLY A 384 -23.70 -17.25 -7.20
N ILE A 385 -24.27 -18.27 -6.55
CA ILE A 385 -24.51 -18.28 -5.09
C ILE A 385 -23.20 -18.12 -4.30
N GLN A 386 -22.11 -18.78 -4.70
CA GLN A 386 -20.80 -18.66 -4.03
C GLN A 386 -20.16 -17.27 -4.17
N MET A 387 -20.53 -16.46 -5.18
CA MET A 387 -20.08 -15.07 -5.28
C MET A 387 -20.70 -14.18 -4.19
N VAL A 388 -21.90 -14.52 -3.69
CA VAL A 388 -22.62 -13.77 -2.64
C VAL A 388 -22.14 -14.17 -1.23
N SER A 389 -20.89 -13.83 -0.90
CA SER A 389 -20.25 -14.26 0.34
C SER A 389 -20.72 -13.49 1.60
N LEU A 390 -21.71 -14.04 2.31
CA LEU A 390 -22.29 -13.53 3.58
C LEU A 390 -21.26 -13.11 4.65
N HIS A 391 -20.07 -13.73 4.67
CA HIS A 391 -18.99 -13.40 5.60
C HIS A 391 -18.33 -12.03 5.30
N HIS A 392 -18.19 -11.67 4.02
CA HIS A 392 -17.75 -10.33 3.65
C HIS A 392 -18.83 -9.29 3.94
N ILE A 393 -20.11 -9.61 3.71
CA ILE A 393 -21.23 -8.73 4.09
C ILE A 393 -21.14 -8.38 5.59
N ARG A 394 -20.99 -9.38 6.48
CA ARG A 394 -20.80 -9.17 7.94
C ARG A 394 -19.51 -8.40 8.32
N THR A 395 -18.53 -8.30 7.43
CA THR A 395 -17.28 -7.54 7.66
C THR A 395 -17.40 -6.10 7.15
N VAL A 396 -18.10 -5.91 6.02
CA VAL A 396 -18.44 -4.59 5.46
C VAL A 396 -19.48 -3.88 6.33
N THR A 397 -20.42 -4.59 6.97
CA THR A 397 -21.39 -4.00 7.92
C THR A 397 -20.79 -3.44 9.20
N ARG A 398 -19.52 -3.74 9.49
CA ARG A 398 -18.77 -3.07 10.57
C ARG A 398 -18.22 -1.69 10.16
N HIS A 399 -18.36 -1.31 8.89
CA HIS A 399 -17.86 -0.06 8.31
C HIS A 399 -19.01 0.72 7.66
N ARG A 400 -18.87 2.05 7.49
CA ARG A 400 -19.89 2.90 6.83
C ARG A 400 -19.91 2.77 5.29
N GLU A 401 -19.57 1.59 4.77
CA GLU A 401 -19.49 1.28 3.34
C GLU A 401 -20.65 0.40 2.86
N VAL A 402 -21.54 -0.03 3.78
CA VAL A 402 -22.75 -0.80 3.47
C VAL A 402 -23.61 -0.12 2.41
N LEU A 403 -23.78 1.21 2.50
CA LEU A 403 -24.59 1.95 1.53
C LEU A 403 -24.03 1.82 0.11
N VAL A 404 -22.71 1.94 -0.05
CA VAL A 404 -22.01 1.75 -1.33
C VAL A 404 -22.19 0.32 -1.83
N TYR A 405 -21.94 -0.67 -0.98
CA TYR A 405 -22.10 -2.09 -1.32
C TYR A 405 -23.54 -2.42 -1.74
N ALA A 406 -24.54 -2.00 -0.96
CA ALA A 406 -25.94 -2.31 -1.17
C ALA A 406 -26.50 -1.62 -2.42
N VAL A 407 -26.20 -0.33 -2.62
CA VAL A 407 -26.61 0.39 -3.83
C VAL A 407 -25.93 -0.22 -5.07
N THR A 408 -24.63 -0.52 -5.03
CA THR A 408 -23.95 -1.20 -6.15
C THR A 408 -24.60 -2.55 -6.45
N THR A 409 -24.88 -3.36 -5.42
CA THR A 409 -25.51 -4.69 -5.60
C THR A 409 -26.90 -4.56 -6.25
N LEU A 410 -27.76 -3.70 -5.71
CA LEU A 410 -29.12 -3.51 -6.20
C LEU A 410 -29.15 -2.92 -7.62
N ALA A 411 -28.32 -1.91 -7.88
CA ALA A 411 -28.25 -1.28 -9.19
C ALA A 411 -27.66 -2.22 -10.26
N VAL A 412 -26.71 -3.08 -9.92
CA VAL A 412 -26.22 -4.13 -10.84
C VAL A 412 -27.30 -5.18 -11.16
N VAL A 413 -28.20 -5.47 -10.23
CA VAL A 413 -29.33 -6.40 -10.43
C VAL A 413 -30.47 -5.79 -11.25
N VAL A 414 -30.70 -4.48 -11.15
CA VAL A 414 -31.87 -3.79 -11.75
C VAL A 414 -31.53 -3.02 -13.04
N LEU A 415 -30.35 -2.39 -13.12
CA LEU A 415 -29.99 -1.47 -14.20
C LEU A 415 -28.92 -2.04 -15.15
N GLY A 416 -28.06 -2.94 -14.66
CA GLY A 416 -26.91 -3.45 -15.42
C GLY A 416 -25.57 -3.15 -14.76
N VAL A 417 -24.50 -3.78 -15.26
CA VAL A 417 -23.19 -3.75 -14.60
C VAL A 417 -22.52 -2.38 -14.70
N LEU A 418 -22.65 -1.68 -15.83
CA LEU A 418 -22.03 -0.37 -16.04
C LEU A 418 -22.67 0.69 -15.16
N GLU A 419 -24.00 0.78 -15.22
CA GLU A 419 -24.88 1.69 -14.49
C GLU A 419 -24.73 1.45 -12.98
N GLY A 420 -24.73 0.19 -12.57
CA GLY A 420 -24.58 -0.18 -11.16
C GLY A 420 -23.21 0.14 -10.59
N VAL A 421 -22.13 -0.03 -11.35
CA VAL A 421 -20.79 0.41 -10.94
C VAL A 421 -20.65 1.93 -10.95
N ALA A 422 -21.20 2.62 -11.96
CA ALA A 422 -21.20 4.08 -12.02
C ALA A 422 -21.94 4.71 -10.84
N LEU A 423 -23.14 4.21 -10.50
CA LEU A 423 -23.89 4.64 -9.32
C LEU A 423 -23.16 4.28 -8.02
N GLY A 424 -22.53 3.10 -7.95
CA GLY A 424 -21.67 2.69 -6.83
C GLY A 424 -20.50 3.65 -6.60
N ILE A 425 -19.82 4.09 -7.68
CA ILE A 425 -18.77 5.11 -7.63
C ILE A 425 -19.34 6.46 -7.19
N ALA A 426 -20.46 6.91 -7.77
CA ALA A 426 -21.09 8.18 -7.41
C ALA A 426 -21.48 8.24 -5.92
N VAL A 427 -22.08 7.18 -5.38
CA VAL A 427 -22.41 7.08 -3.95
C VAL A 427 -21.15 6.99 -3.09
N ALA A 428 -20.10 6.29 -3.52
CA ALA A 428 -18.82 6.26 -2.79
C ALA A 428 -18.16 7.65 -2.73
N VAL A 429 -18.16 8.40 -3.82
CA VAL A 429 -17.67 9.78 -3.90
C VAL A 429 -18.53 10.70 -3.02
N ALA A 430 -19.86 10.61 -3.10
CA ALA A 430 -20.75 11.40 -2.26
C ALA A 430 -20.56 11.12 -0.75
N VAL A 431 -20.38 9.86 -0.36
CA VAL A 431 -20.08 9.47 1.03
C VAL A 431 -18.68 9.93 1.47
N ALA A 432 -17.70 9.97 0.57
CA ALA A 432 -16.37 10.52 0.84
C ALA A 432 -16.42 12.04 1.02
N LEU A 433 -17.03 12.79 0.10
CA LEU A 433 -17.23 14.24 0.18
C LEU A 433 -18.02 14.63 1.44
N HIS A 434 -19.11 13.91 1.75
CA HIS A 434 -19.90 14.16 2.95
C HIS A 434 -19.16 13.79 4.26
N ARG A 435 -18.12 12.96 4.20
CA ARG A 435 -17.20 12.73 5.33
C ARG A 435 -16.21 13.88 5.48
N LEU A 436 -15.65 14.36 4.37
CA LEU A 436 -14.70 15.49 4.33
C LEU A 436 -15.37 16.79 4.81
N ALA A 437 -16.64 17.01 4.43
CA ALA A 437 -17.45 18.16 4.84
C ALA A 437 -18.00 18.11 6.29
N ARG A 438 -17.61 17.12 7.11
CA ARG A 438 -18.00 16.96 8.52
C ARG A 438 -16.87 17.31 9.50
N THR A 439 -16.23 18.46 9.28
CA THR A 439 -15.45 19.16 10.32
C THR A 439 -16.35 19.42 11.52
N ARG A 440 -15.89 19.04 12.72
CA ARG A 440 -16.53 19.42 13.98
C ARG A 440 -15.81 20.64 14.53
N ILE A 441 -16.53 21.71 14.79
CA ILE A 441 -16.01 22.91 15.43
C ILE A 441 -16.86 23.12 16.68
N THR A 442 -16.21 23.24 17.83
CA THR A 442 -16.86 23.35 19.14
C THR A 442 -16.25 24.53 19.90
N HIS A 443 -17.11 25.44 20.34
CA HIS A 443 -16.75 26.56 21.21
C HIS A 443 -17.13 26.22 22.65
N HIS A 444 -16.20 26.48 23.56
CA HIS A 444 -16.37 26.32 25.00
C HIS A 444 -15.73 27.51 25.70
N GLU A 445 -16.48 28.18 26.57
CA GLU A 445 -15.96 29.20 27.46
C GLU A 445 -15.43 28.55 28.74
N LYS A 446 -14.26 28.98 29.21
CA LYS A 446 -13.63 28.41 30.41
C LYS A 446 -12.70 29.43 31.07
N GLU A 447 -12.90 29.68 32.37
CA GLU A 447 -12.04 30.59 33.16
C GLU A 447 -11.91 32.01 32.54
N GLY A 448 -12.92 32.47 31.79
CA GLY A 448 -12.92 33.77 31.09
C GLY A 448 -12.24 33.79 29.70
N ALA A 449 -11.66 32.67 29.26
CA ALA A 449 -11.10 32.50 27.92
C ALA A 449 -12.06 31.71 27.00
N HIS A 450 -12.08 32.04 25.71
CA HIS A 450 -12.88 31.32 24.72
C HIS A 450 -12.04 30.28 23.97
N HIS A 451 -12.37 29.00 24.13
CA HIS A 451 -11.70 27.90 23.43
C HIS A 451 -12.51 27.47 22.19
N VAL A 452 -11.91 27.57 21.01
CA VAL A 452 -12.51 27.15 19.72
C VAL A 452 -11.74 25.94 19.19
N GLN A 453 -12.25 24.74 19.47
CA GLN A 453 -11.62 23.48 19.06
C GLN A 453 -12.15 23.01 17.70
N VAL A 454 -11.26 22.90 16.72
CA VAL A 454 -11.51 22.50 15.33
C VAL A 454 -10.99 21.08 15.12
N ARG A 455 -11.88 20.11 14.93
CA ARG A 455 -11.58 18.69 14.71
C ARG A 455 -11.92 18.23 13.30
N GLY A 456 -10.92 17.72 12.59
CA GLY A 456 -11.05 17.17 11.24
C GLY A 456 -10.20 17.89 10.21
N GLN A 457 -10.63 17.91 8.95
CA GLN A 457 -10.02 18.74 7.92
C GLN A 457 -10.79 20.05 7.80
N LEU A 458 -10.09 21.18 7.69
CA LEU A 458 -10.69 22.50 7.61
C LEU A 458 -10.68 22.98 6.16
N THR A 459 -11.74 22.66 5.44
CA THR A 459 -11.89 23.00 4.00
C THR A 459 -12.79 24.22 3.80
N PHE A 460 -12.87 24.75 2.59
CA PHE A 460 -13.79 25.82 2.21
C PHE A 460 -15.26 25.50 2.58
N LEU A 461 -15.66 24.22 2.52
CA LEU A 461 -16.98 23.74 2.96
C LEU A 461 -17.23 23.89 4.48
N ALA A 462 -16.18 24.08 5.27
CA ALA A 462 -16.25 24.32 6.70
C ALA A 462 -16.21 25.82 7.08
N VAL A 463 -15.76 26.71 6.18
CA VAL A 463 -15.63 28.16 6.42
C VAL A 463 -16.93 28.80 6.94
N PRO A 464 -18.14 28.52 6.38
CA PRO A 464 -19.38 29.09 6.91
C PRO A 464 -19.73 28.66 8.35
N ARG A 465 -19.20 27.52 8.82
CA ARG A 465 -19.34 27.06 10.21
C ARG A 465 -18.26 27.64 11.11
N LEU A 466 -17.01 27.71 10.60
CA LEU A 466 -15.89 28.34 11.29
C LEU A 466 -16.22 29.81 11.58
N SER A 467 -16.52 30.59 10.54
CA SER A 467 -16.86 32.00 10.67
C SER A 467 -18.02 32.23 11.65
N ARG A 468 -19.11 31.45 11.56
CA ARG A 468 -20.25 31.54 12.49
C ARG A 468 -19.84 31.34 13.95
N ILE A 469 -18.93 30.41 14.24
CA ILE A 469 -18.49 30.13 15.60
C ILE A 469 -17.46 31.17 16.09
N LEU A 470 -16.59 31.66 15.20
CA LEU A 470 -15.69 32.78 15.47
C LEU A 470 -16.44 34.12 15.70
N HIS A 471 -17.67 34.26 15.19
CA HIS A 471 -18.59 35.38 15.51
C HIS A 471 -19.35 35.22 16.84
N LEU A 472 -19.27 34.07 17.52
CA LEU A 472 -19.79 33.91 18.90
C LEU A 472 -18.78 34.34 19.96
N VAL A 473 -17.59 34.77 19.54
CA VAL A 473 -16.54 35.30 20.42
C VAL A 473 -16.75 36.81 20.62
N PRO A 474 -16.87 37.31 21.86
CA PRO A 474 -16.96 38.74 22.14
C PRO A 474 -15.65 39.46 21.79
N GLN A 475 -15.75 40.69 21.29
CA GLN A 475 -14.60 41.54 20.98
C GLN A 475 -13.76 41.84 22.23
N GLY A 476 -12.45 42.02 22.06
CA GLY A 476 -11.53 42.34 23.17
C GLY A 476 -11.15 41.18 24.11
N THR A 477 -11.60 39.95 23.82
CA THR A 477 -11.34 38.78 24.68
C THR A 477 -10.03 38.05 24.34
N HIS A 478 -9.62 37.10 25.20
CA HIS A 478 -8.57 36.12 24.88
C HIS A 478 -9.20 34.83 24.32
N VAL A 479 -8.61 34.31 23.24
CA VAL A 479 -9.16 33.18 22.48
C VAL A 479 -8.07 32.16 22.17
N VAL A 480 -8.33 30.89 22.48
CA VAL A 480 -7.48 29.76 22.08
C VAL A 480 -8.18 28.98 20.97
N VAL A 481 -7.61 29.01 19.75
CA VAL A 481 -8.11 28.23 18.62
C VAL A 481 -7.27 26.96 18.49
N GLU A 482 -7.86 25.80 18.77
CA GLU A 482 -7.17 24.50 18.75
C GLU A 482 -7.45 23.76 17.44
N LEU A 483 -6.43 23.64 16.58
CA LEU A 483 -6.50 23.01 15.26
C LEU A 483 -6.09 21.54 15.33
N ASP A 484 -7.02 20.68 15.76
CA ASP A 484 -6.89 19.22 15.81
C ASP A 484 -7.19 18.57 14.43
N GLY A 485 -6.38 18.97 13.44
CA GLY A 485 -6.55 18.61 12.03
C GLY A 485 -5.25 18.27 11.30
N SER A 486 -5.37 17.61 10.14
CA SER A 486 -4.23 17.24 9.28
C SER A 486 -4.15 18.01 7.96
N PHE A 487 -5.17 18.81 7.66
CA PHE A 487 -5.29 19.57 6.41
C PHE A 487 -6.17 20.79 6.62
N MET A 488 -5.75 21.91 6.05
CA MET A 488 -6.47 23.17 5.94
C MET A 488 -6.25 23.67 4.51
N ASP A 489 -7.30 24.15 3.83
CA ASP A 489 -7.15 24.77 2.50
C ASP A 489 -7.04 26.30 2.58
N HIS A 490 -6.75 26.93 1.44
CA HIS A 490 -6.42 28.35 1.36
C HIS A 490 -7.57 29.25 1.84
N ALA A 491 -8.81 28.99 1.40
CA ALA A 491 -9.98 29.74 1.82
C ALA A 491 -10.25 29.64 3.34
N ALA A 492 -9.98 28.47 3.94
CA ALA A 492 -10.04 28.31 5.39
C ALA A 492 -8.92 29.06 6.14
N TYR A 493 -7.70 29.03 5.61
CA TYR A 493 -6.56 29.77 6.15
C TYR A 493 -6.79 31.29 6.11
N GLU A 494 -7.20 31.83 4.96
CA GLU A 494 -7.51 33.26 4.80
C GLU A 494 -8.65 33.71 5.72
N SER A 495 -9.72 32.91 5.83
CA SER A 495 -10.84 33.21 6.72
C SER A 495 -10.41 33.29 8.19
N LEU A 496 -9.53 32.39 8.63
CA LEU A 496 -9.00 32.37 10.00
C LEU A 496 -8.01 33.52 10.23
N GLN A 497 -7.13 33.80 9.27
CA GLN A 497 -6.18 34.92 9.34
C GLN A 497 -6.85 36.29 9.32
N HIS A 498 -7.88 36.47 8.50
CA HIS A 498 -8.65 37.71 8.45
C HIS A 498 -9.40 37.94 9.77
N TRP A 499 -10.08 36.90 10.29
CA TRP A 499 -10.71 37.00 11.62
C TRP A 499 -9.68 37.29 12.72
N GLN A 500 -8.53 36.62 12.73
CA GLN A 500 -7.47 36.86 13.72
C GLN A 500 -7.01 38.32 13.71
N LYS A 501 -6.67 38.87 12.53
CA LYS A 501 -6.24 40.27 12.37
C LYS A 501 -7.31 41.26 12.82
N THR A 502 -8.57 41.03 12.43
CA THR A 502 -9.70 41.87 12.85
C THR A 502 -9.91 41.78 14.37
N HIS A 503 -9.81 40.60 14.98
CA HIS A 503 -9.95 40.41 16.41
C HIS A 503 -8.84 41.12 17.22
N THR A 504 -7.59 41.01 16.77
CA THR A 504 -6.45 41.73 17.39
C THR A 504 -6.52 43.24 17.19
N ALA A 505 -7.04 43.72 16.05
CA ALA A 505 -7.26 45.16 15.81
C ALA A 505 -8.35 45.75 16.74
N HIS A 506 -9.27 44.93 17.25
CA HIS A 506 -10.27 45.30 18.26
C HIS A 506 -9.79 45.00 19.70
N GLY A 507 -8.48 44.93 19.94
CA GLY A 507 -7.88 44.74 21.26
C GLY A 507 -7.97 43.32 21.84
N GLY A 508 -8.49 42.35 21.08
CA GLY A 508 -8.50 40.94 21.50
C GLY A 508 -7.15 40.24 21.30
N SER A 509 -7.01 39.05 21.87
CA SER A 509 -5.80 38.21 21.74
C SER A 509 -6.18 36.80 21.27
N VAL A 510 -5.30 36.17 20.46
CA VAL A 510 -5.62 34.93 19.74
C VAL A 510 -4.41 33.99 19.69
N ASP A 511 -4.48 32.89 20.43
CA ASP A 511 -3.51 31.79 20.40
C ASP A 511 -3.94 30.67 19.45
N LEU A 512 -3.20 30.51 18.34
CA LEU A 512 -3.41 29.41 17.40
C LEU A 512 -2.62 28.16 17.85
N THR A 513 -3.29 27.23 18.53
CA THR A 513 -2.67 25.98 18.99
C THR A 513 -2.88 24.85 17.98
N GLY A 514 -1.77 24.30 17.44
CA GLY A 514 -1.81 23.03 16.73
C GLY A 514 -1.79 21.84 17.72
N ARG A 515 -1.66 20.60 17.21
CA ARG A 515 -1.41 19.41 18.05
C ARG A 515 0.03 19.35 18.60
N ARG A 516 0.46 20.44 19.25
CA ARG A 516 1.64 20.67 20.11
C ARG A 516 1.21 21.52 21.32
N SER A 517 0.21 21.06 22.10
CA SER A 517 -0.07 21.55 23.46
C SER A 517 -0.95 20.56 24.22
N ALA A 518 -0.33 19.48 24.69
CA ALA A 518 -0.96 18.50 25.57
C ALA A 518 -0.09 18.12 26.79
N PHE A 519 1.14 18.63 26.84
CA PHE A 519 2.10 18.50 27.93
C PHE A 519 3.02 19.73 27.91
N GLY A 520 2.96 20.58 28.94
CA GLY A 520 3.75 21.82 29.10
C GLY A 520 3.34 22.97 28.16
N GLY A 521 3.18 24.23 28.61
CA GLY A 521 3.20 24.80 29.98
C GLY A 521 2.59 26.22 29.97
N ARG A 522 2.23 26.78 31.13
CA ARG A 522 1.71 28.17 31.26
C ARG A 522 2.85 29.17 31.51
N VAL A 523 2.81 30.30 30.81
CA VAL A 523 3.65 31.53 30.91
C VAL A 523 2.69 32.63 30.43
N LEU A 524 2.24 33.67 31.16
CA LEU A 524 2.78 34.49 32.27
C LEU A 524 4.08 35.19 31.82
N GLU A 525 4.10 36.44 31.36
CA GLU A 525 3.48 37.62 32.00
C GLU A 525 3.27 38.80 31.01
N ALA A 526 2.94 40.00 31.49
CA ALA A 526 2.79 41.22 30.69
C ALA A 526 3.45 42.45 31.36
N ALA A 527 3.78 43.47 30.56
CA ALA A 527 4.64 44.63 30.92
C ALA A 527 6.11 44.21 31.23
N VAL A 528 7.14 45.06 31.19
CA VAL A 528 7.34 46.53 31.18
C VAL A 528 8.45 46.83 30.13
N ALA A 529 8.54 47.92 29.36
CA ALA A 529 8.02 49.29 29.52
C ALA A 529 7.55 49.96 28.19
N GLU A 530 7.46 51.29 28.23
CA GLU A 530 7.12 52.27 27.20
C GLU A 530 8.35 52.81 26.42
N GLY A 531 8.13 53.50 25.29
CA GLY A 531 9.19 54.24 24.55
C GLY A 531 8.68 54.89 23.26
N ALA A 532 8.45 56.22 23.28
CA ALA A 532 7.77 56.95 22.20
C ALA A 532 8.66 57.23 20.96
N GLY A 533 8.04 57.51 19.80
CA GLY A 533 8.71 58.36 18.79
C GLY A 533 8.36 58.23 17.31
N HIS A 534 7.20 58.77 16.89
CA HIS A 534 6.91 59.19 15.49
C HIS A 534 6.94 58.06 14.42
N GLY A 535 6.60 58.40 13.16
CA GLY A 535 6.45 57.42 12.08
C GLY A 535 6.74 58.02 10.71
N GLN A 536 6.65 57.18 9.67
CA GLN A 536 6.78 57.58 8.26
C GLN A 536 6.00 56.57 7.39
N GLU A 537 5.36 57.04 6.31
CA GLU A 537 4.74 56.16 5.32
C GLU A 537 5.79 55.59 4.34
N ALA A 538 5.88 54.27 4.28
CA ALA A 538 6.44 53.49 3.17
C ALA A 538 5.90 52.06 3.31
N GLY A 539 5.68 51.27 2.25
CA GLY A 539 6.00 51.47 0.85
C GLY A 539 6.22 50.07 0.26
N THR A 540 5.37 49.66 -0.68
CA THR A 540 5.22 48.25 -1.10
C THR A 540 6.53 47.56 -1.50
N ALA A 541 6.87 46.47 -0.81
CA ALA A 541 7.83 45.47 -1.28
C ALA A 541 7.28 44.06 -1.02
N LEU A 542 6.72 43.40 -2.04
CA LEU A 542 6.40 41.97 -1.98
C LEU A 542 7.72 41.18 -2.06
N ALA A 543 8.16 40.62 -0.93
CA ALA A 543 9.22 39.62 -0.93
C ALA A 543 8.68 38.27 -1.42
N ASP A 544 9.43 37.60 -2.30
CA ASP A 544 8.96 36.50 -3.15
C ASP A 544 8.70 35.20 -2.36
N CYS A 545 7.48 35.01 -1.87
CA CYS A 545 7.10 33.85 -1.06
C CYS A 545 6.89 32.60 -1.96
N ARG A 546 7.87 31.68 -1.96
CA ARG A 546 7.85 30.45 -2.79
C ARG A 546 6.85 29.36 -2.36
N CYS A 547 5.77 29.70 -1.66
CA CYS A 547 4.73 28.76 -1.26
C CYS A 547 3.79 28.41 -2.43
N ARG A 548 3.63 27.11 -2.73
CA ARG A 548 2.68 26.62 -3.75
C ARG A 548 1.30 26.30 -3.13
N PRO A 549 0.17 26.41 -3.86
CA PRO A 549 -1.20 26.25 -3.32
C PRO A 549 -1.62 24.84 -2.80
N TRP A 550 -0.69 23.97 -2.43
CA TRP A 550 -0.95 22.55 -2.14
C TRP A 550 -0.16 21.99 -0.94
N THR A 551 0.59 22.82 -0.22
CA THR A 551 1.56 22.39 0.80
C THR A 551 0.89 21.95 2.12
N PRO A 552 1.08 20.72 2.61
CA PRO A 552 0.53 20.29 3.90
C PRO A 552 1.17 21.05 5.08
N TRP A 553 0.36 21.48 6.05
CA TRP A 553 0.75 22.37 7.16
C TRP A 553 2.01 21.96 7.94
N ARG A 554 2.28 20.65 8.07
CA ARG A 554 3.51 20.13 8.74
C ARG A 554 4.81 20.52 8.05
N ASN A 555 4.75 20.99 6.80
CA ASN A 555 5.90 21.36 5.98
C ASN A 555 5.85 22.86 5.59
N HIS A 556 5.05 23.68 6.28
CA HIS A 556 4.97 25.11 6.01
C HIS A 556 6.03 25.85 6.82
N GLN A 557 7.09 26.30 6.15
CA GLN A 557 8.08 27.24 6.69
C GLN A 557 8.06 28.49 5.83
N CYS A 558 7.76 29.64 6.44
CA CYS A 558 8.03 30.95 5.85
C CYS A 558 9.28 31.50 6.53
N GLU A 559 10.44 31.16 5.98
CA GLU A 559 11.68 31.85 6.38
C GLU A 559 11.63 33.27 5.81
N GLN A 560 11.71 34.27 6.68
CA GLN A 560 12.11 35.60 6.26
C GLN A 560 13.59 35.54 5.86
N PRO A 561 14.00 36.11 4.71
CA PRO A 561 15.42 36.25 4.41
C PRO A 561 16.07 37.08 5.53
N ARG A 562 17.13 36.54 6.15
CA ARG A 562 18.02 37.37 6.98
C ARG A 562 18.54 38.50 6.10
N SER A 563 18.44 39.74 6.59
CA SER A 563 19.09 40.88 5.96
C SER A 563 20.59 40.58 5.78
N ALA A 564 21.10 40.83 4.58
CA ALA A 564 22.53 40.72 4.32
C ALA A 564 23.28 41.75 5.18
N PRO A 565 24.52 41.45 5.64
CA PRO A 565 25.37 42.44 6.27
C PRO A 565 25.57 43.64 5.33
N LEU A 566 25.51 44.86 5.89
CA LEU A 566 25.89 46.07 5.16
C LEU A 566 27.37 45.96 4.75
N PRO A 567 27.75 46.36 3.52
CA PRO A 567 29.15 46.49 3.15
C PRO A 567 29.89 47.44 4.09
N LEU A 568 31.14 47.10 4.43
CA LEU A 568 32.00 47.99 5.21
C LEU A 568 32.41 49.20 4.38
N ASP A 569 32.25 50.39 4.94
CA ASP A 569 32.64 51.64 4.31
C ASP A 569 34.17 51.79 4.38
N HIS A 570 34.82 51.92 3.22
CA HIS A 570 36.25 52.22 3.08
C HIS A 570 36.38 53.40 2.12
N GLY A 571 36.64 54.57 2.68
CA GLY A 571 36.58 55.85 1.96
C GLY A 571 37.91 56.34 1.39
N ALA A 572 37.79 57.41 0.61
CA ALA A 572 38.83 58.31 0.08
C ALA A 572 39.82 57.74 -0.95
N GLY A 573 39.88 58.38 -2.13
CA GLY A 573 40.84 58.09 -3.19
C GLY A 573 40.49 58.71 -4.54
N ASP A 574 40.57 60.04 -4.64
CA ASP A 574 40.76 60.95 -5.80
C ASP A 574 40.27 60.58 -7.23
N GLY A 575 39.82 61.58 -8.04
CA GLY A 575 39.69 61.28 -9.48
C GLY A 575 39.10 62.25 -10.52
N ALA A 576 38.73 63.51 -10.21
CA ALA A 576 38.42 64.58 -11.19
C ALA A 576 37.23 64.40 -12.20
N ASP A 577 36.85 65.54 -12.80
CA ASP A 577 36.06 65.81 -14.04
C ASP A 577 34.98 64.79 -14.49
N GLY A 578 33.69 65.13 -14.65
CA GLY A 578 33.09 66.37 -15.19
C GLY A 578 32.43 66.04 -16.56
N GLY A 579 31.29 66.61 -16.99
CA GLY A 579 30.32 67.54 -16.40
C GLY A 579 29.24 67.88 -17.45
N LEU A 580 28.10 68.46 -17.03
CA LEU A 580 26.93 68.84 -17.87
C LEU A 580 26.12 67.65 -18.47
N GLY A 581 24.79 67.73 -18.66
CA GLY A 581 23.84 68.72 -18.18
C GLY A 581 22.46 68.67 -18.88
N GLY A 582 21.37 68.67 -18.10
CA GLY A 582 19.98 68.90 -18.55
C GLY A 582 19.25 67.73 -19.26
N GLY A 583 17.92 67.61 -19.19
CA GLY A 583 16.96 68.32 -18.32
C GLY A 583 15.51 68.36 -18.88
N THR A 584 14.51 68.30 -17.98
CA THR A 584 13.05 68.52 -18.21
C THR A 584 12.33 67.52 -19.15
N GLY A 585 11.02 67.26 -19.06
CA GLY A 585 9.96 67.65 -18.11
C GLY A 585 8.74 66.70 -18.27
N SER A 586 8.03 66.29 -17.22
CA SER A 586 6.87 66.98 -16.60
C SER A 586 5.52 66.82 -17.34
N GLY A 587 4.54 66.17 -16.68
CA GLY A 587 3.10 66.16 -17.02
C GLY A 587 2.56 64.87 -17.67
N THR A 588 1.28 64.46 -17.57
CA THR A 588 0.20 64.67 -16.56
C THR A 588 -1.07 63.91 -17.01
N ALA A 589 -1.73 63.15 -16.11
CA ALA A 589 -3.14 62.70 -16.18
C ALA A 589 -3.62 61.84 -17.40
N GLY A 590 -4.82 61.24 -17.33
CA GLY A 590 -5.53 60.77 -18.54
C GLY A 590 -6.31 59.42 -18.54
N MET A 591 -7.18 59.18 -17.56
CA MET A 591 -8.37 58.27 -17.56
C MET A 591 -8.74 57.37 -18.78
N SER A 592 -9.15 56.13 -18.44
CA SER A 592 -10.34 55.38 -18.95
C SER A 592 -10.36 54.62 -20.30
N GLY A 593 -11.24 53.61 -20.39
CA GLY A 593 -11.65 52.85 -21.59
C GLY A 593 -10.77 51.62 -21.91
N SER A 594 -11.15 50.33 -21.86
CA SER A 594 -12.40 49.52 -21.95
C SER A 594 -12.58 48.77 -23.29
N SER A 595 -12.65 47.43 -23.19
CA SER A 595 -13.33 46.46 -24.07
C SER A 595 -13.01 46.34 -25.59
N GLU A 596 -12.35 45.21 -25.91
CA GLU A 596 -12.78 44.19 -26.90
C GLU A 596 -12.58 44.32 -28.43
N SER A 597 -12.47 43.12 -29.03
CA SER A 597 -12.63 42.72 -30.45
C SER A 597 -11.47 42.87 -31.47
N THR A 598 -11.00 41.70 -31.91
CA THR A 598 -10.26 41.35 -33.15
C THR A 598 -11.21 41.28 -34.37
N PRO A 599 -10.76 40.94 -35.62
CA PRO A 599 -9.41 40.87 -36.23
C PRO A 599 -9.30 41.55 -37.63
N ALA A 600 -8.11 41.56 -38.29
CA ALA A 600 -7.89 41.08 -39.68
C ALA A 600 -6.48 41.37 -40.30
N ALA A 601 -5.96 40.37 -41.05
CA ALA A 601 -5.12 40.40 -42.27
C ALA A 601 -3.84 41.28 -42.43
N GLY A 602 -2.78 40.70 -43.04
CA GLY A 602 -1.70 41.45 -43.72
C GLY A 602 -0.24 40.97 -43.55
N GLN A 603 0.12 39.74 -43.96
CA GLN A 603 1.05 39.46 -45.10
C GLN A 603 2.58 39.41 -44.72
N PRO A 604 3.58 39.12 -45.62
CA PRO A 604 4.54 38.02 -45.36
C PRO A 604 6.05 38.41 -45.50
N VAL A 605 6.91 37.46 -45.95
CA VAL A 605 8.40 37.52 -46.09
C VAL A 605 9.11 37.33 -44.72
N GLY A 606 10.24 36.63 -44.53
CA GLY A 606 11.29 36.07 -45.41
C GLY A 606 12.66 36.74 -45.07
N GLY A 607 13.84 36.10 -45.09
CA GLY A 607 14.19 34.70 -45.38
C GLY A 607 15.55 34.56 -46.09
N HIS A 608 16.67 34.58 -45.37
CA HIS A 608 18.05 34.32 -45.84
C HIS A 608 18.95 33.87 -44.65
N GLY A 609 20.10 33.22 -44.82
CA GLY A 609 20.76 32.67 -46.02
C GLY A 609 22.17 32.15 -45.68
N GLU A 610 22.67 31.14 -46.41
CA GLU A 610 23.99 30.52 -46.20
C GLU A 610 25.17 31.35 -46.78
N PRO A 611 26.42 30.85 -46.68
CA PRO A 611 26.96 30.04 -47.79
C PRO A 611 27.73 28.78 -47.33
N LEU A 612 27.91 27.69 -48.11
CA LEU A 612 27.31 27.07 -49.29
C LEU A 612 28.31 25.97 -49.77
N HIS A 613 27.84 25.02 -50.58
CA HIS A 613 28.59 23.99 -51.33
C HIS A 613 29.18 22.78 -50.54
N GLY A 614 28.96 21.53 -50.97
CA GLY A 614 28.20 21.12 -52.17
C GLY A 614 27.85 19.63 -52.30
N GLU A 615 27.12 19.38 -53.40
CA GLU A 615 26.46 18.16 -53.89
C GLU A 615 27.43 17.03 -54.39
N PRO A 616 26.99 15.82 -54.84
CA PRO A 616 25.75 15.51 -55.58
C PRO A 616 24.96 14.24 -55.17
N THR A 617 23.99 13.89 -56.02
CA THR A 617 22.77 13.09 -55.78
C THR A 617 22.71 11.75 -56.56
N HIS A 618 21.78 10.87 -56.18
CA HIS A 618 21.05 9.80 -56.94
C HIS A 618 20.31 8.90 -55.90
N GLY A 619 19.26 8.13 -56.18
CA GLY A 619 18.44 7.88 -57.37
C GLY A 619 17.39 6.76 -57.09
N GLU A 620 16.24 6.76 -57.77
CA GLU A 620 15.11 5.81 -57.57
C GLU A 620 15.32 4.45 -58.30
N PRO A 621 14.48 3.39 -58.08
CA PRO A 621 13.28 3.23 -58.94
C PRO A 621 12.08 2.44 -58.32
N THR A 622 11.01 2.28 -59.13
CA THR A 622 9.73 1.58 -58.87
C THR A 622 9.41 0.48 -59.92
N HIS A 623 8.43 -0.40 -59.64
CA HIS A 623 7.77 -1.43 -60.50
C HIS A 623 6.73 -2.21 -59.63
N ASP A 624 5.65 -2.88 -60.10
CA ASP A 624 4.80 -2.81 -61.32
C ASP A 624 3.46 -3.59 -61.08
N GLU A 625 2.57 -3.73 -62.08
CA GLU A 625 1.32 -4.56 -62.09
C GLU A 625 1.45 -5.77 -63.10
N PRO A 626 0.43 -6.57 -63.58
CA PRO A 626 -0.99 -6.30 -63.97
C PRO A 626 -2.01 -7.46 -63.60
N PRO A 627 -3.26 -7.59 -64.19
CA PRO A 627 -4.42 -8.27 -63.52
C PRO A 627 -5.15 -9.44 -64.30
N HIS A 628 -6.52 -9.44 -64.32
CA HIS A 628 -7.53 -10.42 -64.85
C HIS A 628 -8.02 -11.52 -63.85
N GLY A 629 -9.27 -12.04 -63.83
CA GLY A 629 -10.51 -11.81 -64.62
C GLY A 629 -11.77 -12.56 -64.06
N GLU A 630 -12.96 -12.41 -64.67
CA GLU A 630 -14.33 -12.84 -64.23
C GLU A 630 -15.02 -13.80 -65.28
N PRO A 631 -16.34 -14.21 -65.29
CA PRO A 631 -17.41 -14.43 -64.26
C PRO A 631 -18.34 -15.71 -64.49
N VAL A 632 -19.54 -15.74 -63.83
CA VAL A 632 -20.88 -16.37 -64.19
C VAL A 632 -21.32 -17.80 -63.71
N HIS A 633 -22.63 -17.89 -63.38
CA HIS A 633 -23.59 -19.04 -63.20
C HIS A 633 -23.67 -19.75 -61.82
N GLY A 634 -24.86 -20.09 -61.26
CA GLY A 634 -26.24 -19.65 -61.56
C GLY A 634 -27.39 -20.59 -61.09
N LEU A 635 -28.52 -20.04 -60.60
CA LEU A 635 -29.80 -20.71 -60.21
C LEU A 635 -29.69 -21.67 -59.00
N THR A 636 -30.72 -22.07 -58.22
CA THR A 636 -32.18 -21.75 -58.05
C THR A 636 -32.51 -21.99 -56.56
N ARG A 637 -33.28 -21.16 -55.84
CA ARG A 637 -34.77 -21.07 -55.73
C ARG A 637 -35.40 -22.17 -54.85
N ASP A 638 -36.54 -21.82 -54.25
CA ASP A 638 -37.55 -22.63 -53.52
C ASP A 638 -37.36 -22.72 -51.99
N SER A 639 -38.40 -22.83 -51.15
CA SER A 639 -39.66 -22.05 -51.00
C SER A 639 -40.43 -22.55 -49.76
N GLU A 640 -41.55 -21.90 -49.41
CA GLU A 640 -42.57 -22.34 -48.43
C GLU A 640 -42.17 -22.35 -46.92
N SER A 641 -43.14 -22.44 -46.00
CA SER A 641 -44.10 -21.42 -45.51
C SER A 641 -45.08 -22.05 -44.49
N ASP A 642 -45.73 -21.19 -43.68
CA ASP A 642 -47.02 -21.39 -42.98
C ASP A 642 -47.18 -22.36 -41.76
N GLY A 643 -48.24 -22.07 -40.96
CA GLY A 643 -48.73 -22.86 -39.81
C GLY A 643 -48.11 -22.50 -38.44
N SER A 644 -48.66 -21.68 -37.53
CA SER A 644 -50.02 -21.15 -37.23
C SER A 644 -50.95 -22.01 -36.33
N ALA A 645 -51.59 -21.33 -35.35
CA ALA A 645 -52.72 -21.76 -34.48
C ALA A 645 -52.49 -22.92 -33.45
N ALA A 646 -53.30 -23.10 -32.38
CA ALA A 646 -54.14 -22.22 -31.52
C ALA A 646 -54.70 -23.02 -30.29
N GLY A 647 -55.36 -22.34 -29.32
CA GLY A 647 -56.13 -22.93 -28.19
C GLY A 647 -55.37 -22.97 -26.85
N ALA A 648 -55.87 -22.53 -25.67
CA ALA A 648 -57.17 -22.65 -24.96
C ALA A 648 -57.37 -24.01 -24.24
N GLY A 649 -57.86 -24.10 -22.98
CA GLY A 649 -58.22 -23.09 -21.97
C GLY A 649 -59.04 -23.71 -20.80
N ALA A 650 -59.25 -22.96 -19.70
CA ALA A 650 -60.16 -23.28 -18.56
C ALA A 650 -59.75 -24.50 -17.66
N ASP A 651 -60.24 -24.72 -16.41
CA ASP A 651 -61.04 -23.89 -15.49
C ASP A 651 -60.84 -24.23 -13.98
N GLU A 652 -61.64 -23.63 -13.08
CA GLU A 652 -61.64 -23.70 -11.59
C GLU A 652 -61.76 -25.08 -10.91
N ALA A 653 -61.31 -25.19 -9.63
CA ALA A 653 -62.09 -25.75 -8.50
C ALA A 653 -61.44 -25.63 -7.08
N ARG A 654 -62.30 -25.47 -6.06
CA ARG A 654 -62.15 -25.63 -4.57
C ARG A 654 -63.54 -26.06 -4.03
N PRO A 655 -63.85 -26.36 -2.73
CA PRO A 655 -63.10 -26.22 -1.46
C PRO A 655 -63.20 -27.45 -0.49
N GLY A 656 -62.96 -27.28 0.83
CA GLY A 656 -63.26 -28.25 1.93
C GLY A 656 -62.02 -28.54 2.81
N PHE A 657 -61.83 -28.18 4.10
CA PHE A 657 -62.59 -28.19 5.39
C PHE A 657 -62.53 -29.51 6.20
N ASP A 658 -61.70 -29.57 7.26
CA ASP A 658 -62.06 -29.81 8.68
C ASP A 658 -60.82 -30.00 9.61
N GLY A 659 -60.98 -29.91 10.95
CA GLY A 659 -59.93 -30.02 12.00
C GLY A 659 -60.25 -31.15 13.02
N PRO A 660 -60.02 -31.00 14.36
CA PRO A 660 -59.22 -30.03 15.13
C PRO A 660 -58.42 -30.69 16.31
N ALA A 661 -57.99 -29.90 17.33
CA ALA A 661 -57.64 -30.28 18.73
C ALA A 661 -56.34 -31.09 19.02
N ASP A 662 -55.64 -31.04 20.18
CA ASP A 662 -55.51 -30.15 21.38
C ASP A 662 -54.36 -30.71 22.28
N ALA A 663 -53.79 -30.12 23.37
CA ALA A 663 -53.70 -28.77 23.97
C ALA A 663 -52.56 -28.75 25.08
N ASP A 664 -52.40 -27.63 25.82
CA ASP A 664 -51.71 -27.41 27.14
C ASP A 664 -50.20 -27.71 27.34
N GLY A 665 -49.38 -26.95 28.12
CA GLY A 665 -49.48 -25.66 28.85
C GLY A 665 -48.07 -25.29 29.43
N ILE A 666 -47.53 -24.05 29.54
CA ILE A 666 -47.95 -22.72 30.10
C ILE A 666 -47.78 -22.64 31.65
N PRO A 667 -47.34 -21.53 32.33
CA PRO A 667 -46.92 -20.14 31.94
C PRO A 667 -45.40 -19.84 32.19
N GLU A 668 -44.72 -18.70 31.90
CA GLU A 668 -44.83 -17.25 32.28
C GLU A 668 -44.71 -16.94 33.81
N VAL A 669 -44.18 -15.81 34.35
CA VAL A 669 -44.22 -14.33 34.03
C VAL A 669 -42.91 -13.59 34.50
N GLY A 670 -42.75 -12.26 34.28
CA GLY A 670 -41.62 -11.37 34.70
C GLY A 670 -41.55 -10.95 36.20
N SER A 671 -40.90 -9.86 36.66
CA SER A 671 -40.44 -8.60 36.00
C SER A 671 -39.41 -7.71 36.81
N VAL A 672 -38.63 -6.87 36.09
CA VAL A 672 -38.28 -5.41 36.24
C VAL A 672 -38.52 -4.67 37.61
N PRO A 673 -37.74 -3.62 38.08
CA PRO A 673 -36.33 -3.14 37.89
C PRO A 673 -35.58 -2.76 39.23
N GLY A 674 -34.39 -2.11 39.21
CA GLY A 674 -33.90 -1.33 40.39
C GLY A 674 -32.44 -0.78 40.41
N ASN A 675 -32.28 0.50 40.79
CA ASN A 675 -31.03 1.32 40.89
C ASN A 675 -30.02 0.98 42.01
N GLY A 676 -28.79 1.54 41.91
CA GLY A 676 -27.85 1.82 43.03
C GLY A 676 -26.55 0.99 43.00
N ALA A 677 -25.28 1.46 42.99
CA ALA A 677 -24.56 2.71 43.29
C ALA A 677 -23.76 2.72 44.63
N SER A 678 -22.47 3.13 44.56
CA SER A 678 -21.48 3.31 45.66
C SER A 678 -20.96 2.04 46.40
N ALA A 679 -19.77 2.03 47.05
CA ALA A 679 -18.53 2.82 46.88
C ALA A 679 -17.38 2.31 47.82
N ARG A 680 -16.10 2.61 47.47
CA ARG A 680 -14.87 2.66 48.35
C ARG A 680 -14.42 1.32 48.97
N THR A 681 -13.16 1.02 49.37
CA THR A 681 -11.77 1.56 49.27
C THR A 681 -10.79 0.40 49.61
N GLY A 682 -9.44 0.43 49.46
CA GLY A 682 -8.45 1.41 49.00
C GLY A 682 -7.11 1.31 49.78
N ARG A 683 -5.96 1.68 49.18
CA ARG A 683 -4.54 1.47 49.64
C ARG A 683 -4.03 0.01 49.42
N SER A 684 -2.73 -0.31 49.25
CA SER A 684 -1.48 0.48 49.08
C SER A 684 -0.44 -0.32 48.24
N ALA A 685 0.83 0.11 48.23
CA ALA A 685 1.89 -0.25 47.28
C ALA A 685 2.64 -1.60 47.50
N ASP A 686 3.77 -1.73 46.79
CA ASP A 686 4.87 -2.70 46.88
C ASP A 686 4.75 -4.04 46.12
N GLY A 687 5.88 -4.50 45.53
CA GLY A 687 6.01 -5.86 44.97
C GLY A 687 6.59 -6.05 43.55
N HIS A 688 7.56 -5.26 43.07
CA HIS A 688 8.17 -5.45 41.73
C HIS A 688 9.72 -5.53 41.73
N ALA A 689 10.27 -6.53 42.43
CA ALA A 689 11.71 -6.80 42.47
C ALA A 689 12.10 -8.31 42.44
N ASP A 690 11.34 -9.19 41.76
CA ASP A 690 11.57 -10.65 41.86
C ASP A 690 11.26 -11.48 40.58
N ALA A 691 11.33 -10.86 39.39
CA ALA A 691 10.90 -11.48 38.12
C ALA A 691 12.01 -12.02 37.19
N TRP A 692 13.28 -11.65 37.44
CA TRP A 692 14.39 -11.90 36.50
C TRP A 692 15.25 -13.13 36.87
N ALA A 693 15.61 -13.30 38.15
CA ALA A 693 16.58 -14.30 38.60
C ALA A 693 16.18 -15.78 38.38
N ARG A 694 14.88 -16.11 38.36
CA ARG A 694 14.37 -17.49 38.28
C ARG A 694 14.35 -18.10 36.86
N ARG A 695 15.36 -17.84 36.04
CA ARG A 695 15.42 -18.34 34.65
C ARG A 695 16.79 -18.87 34.16
N THR A 696 17.79 -18.93 35.03
CA THR A 696 19.17 -19.34 34.68
C THR A 696 19.83 -20.25 35.73
N ALA A 697 19.14 -21.34 36.13
CA ALA A 697 19.72 -22.38 36.99
C ALA A 697 19.04 -23.74 36.72
N GLY A 698 19.85 -24.82 36.69
CA GLY A 698 19.41 -26.21 36.52
C GLY A 698 19.21 -26.63 35.04
N THR A 699 19.71 -27.78 34.58
CA THR A 699 20.58 -28.79 35.21
C THR A 699 21.55 -29.40 34.18
N ALA A 700 22.59 -30.09 34.65
CA ALA A 700 23.51 -30.86 33.82
C ALA A 700 23.76 -32.25 34.46
N GLY A 701 23.97 -33.27 33.63
CA GLY A 701 24.51 -34.57 34.06
C GLY A 701 23.66 -35.80 33.70
N THR A 702 24.21 -36.65 32.82
CA THR A 702 23.86 -38.08 32.56
C THR A 702 22.44 -38.39 32.03
N GLY A 703 22.23 -39.38 31.15
CA GLY A 703 23.19 -40.14 30.33
C GLY A 703 22.59 -41.44 29.75
N GLY A 704 22.77 -41.70 28.45
CA GLY A 704 22.57 -43.03 27.85
C GLY A 704 21.60 -43.14 26.65
N ALA A 705 21.74 -44.26 25.94
CA ALA A 705 20.92 -44.79 24.83
C ALA A 705 20.89 -44.03 23.48
N VAL A 706 21.20 -44.77 22.41
CA VAL A 706 21.05 -44.36 20.99
C VAL A 706 19.69 -44.79 20.47
N GLY A 707 19.00 -43.91 19.73
CA GLY A 707 17.73 -44.23 19.06
C GLY A 707 17.56 -43.46 17.76
N SER A 708 17.59 -44.16 16.62
CA SER A 708 17.49 -43.55 15.28
C SER A 708 16.04 -43.27 14.89
N GLY A 709 15.64 -42.00 14.86
CA GLY A 709 14.32 -41.57 14.38
C GLY A 709 14.38 -40.20 13.69
N SER A 710 14.21 -40.16 12.36
CA SER A 710 14.35 -38.95 11.53
C SER A 710 13.10 -38.03 11.56
N GLY A 711 12.69 -37.62 12.75
CA GLY A 711 11.62 -36.65 12.96
C GLY A 711 12.12 -35.20 12.89
N THR A 712 12.17 -34.60 11.69
CA THR A 712 12.53 -33.17 11.56
C THR A 712 11.36 -32.26 11.96
N GLU A 713 11.24 -31.97 13.25
CA GLU A 713 10.31 -30.94 13.74
C GLU A 713 10.69 -29.55 13.21
N ALA A 714 9.88 -29.03 12.30
CA ALA A 714 10.09 -27.71 11.71
C ALA A 714 9.79 -26.60 12.73
N ARG A 715 10.83 -26.18 13.48
CA ARG A 715 10.81 -25.03 14.41
C ARG A 715 10.09 -23.84 13.76
N THR A 716 8.88 -23.54 14.24
CA THR A 716 8.02 -22.56 13.60
C THR A 716 8.61 -21.15 13.71
N SER A 717 8.64 -20.41 12.59
CA SER A 717 9.09 -19.01 12.57
C SER A 717 8.08 -18.15 13.34
N GLY A 718 8.44 -17.80 14.58
CA GLY A 718 7.53 -17.26 15.59
C GLY A 718 6.95 -15.87 15.31
N PRO A 719 6.13 -15.34 16.24
CA PRO A 719 5.42 -14.07 16.07
C PRO A 719 6.34 -12.84 15.85
N SER A 720 7.62 -12.92 16.23
CA SER A 720 8.64 -11.89 16.00
C SER A 720 8.88 -11.60 14.51
N ALA A 721 9.06 -12.63 13.68
CA ALA A 721 9.29 -12.48 12.24
C ALA A 721 8.09 -11.78 11.55
N ARG A 722 6.87 -12.08 12.01
CA ARG A 722 5.64 -11.43 11.53
C ARG A 722 5.56 -9.96 11.94
N ARG A 723 6.20 -9.54 13.03
CA ARG A 723 6.27 -8.12 13.46
C ARG A 723 7.21 -7.32 12.56
N LEU A 724 8.41 -7.84 12.24
CA LEU A 724 9.36 -7.17 11.36
C LEU A 724 8.79 -6.95 9.94
N VAL A 725 8.21 -7.98 9.33
CA VAL A 725 7.60 -7.87 7.98
C VAL A 725 6.44 -6.87 7.95
N ARG A 726 5.65 -6.77 9.03
CA ARG A 726 4.60 -5.74 9.17
C ARG A 726 5.20 -4.33 9.27
N GLY A 727 6.30 -4.14 10.01
CA GLY A 727 7.02 -2.87 10.11
C GLY A 727 7.56 -2.40 8.76
N ILE A 728 8.29 -3.26 8.04
CA ILE A 728 8.81 -2.97 6.69
C ILE A 728 7.66 -2.64 5.73
N SER A 729 6.57 -3.40 5.78
CA SER A 729 5.36 -3.15 4.96
C SER A 729 4.66 -1.82 5.30
N ALA A 730 4.72 -1.36 6.55
CA ALA A 730 4.20 -0.06 6.96
C ALA A 730 5.11 1.09 6.48
N PHE A 731 6.43 0.97 6.66
CA PHE A 731 7.41 1.91 6.12
C PHE A 731 7.25 2.11 4.61
N GLN A 732 7.23 1.02 3.83
CA GLN A 732 7.12 1.07 2.37
C GLN A 732 5.83 1.75 1.86
N ARG A 733 4.73 1.69 2.61
CA ARG A 733 3.44 2.29 2.23
C ARG A 733 3.25 3.72 2.74
N ASN A 734 3.68 3.99 3.97
CA ASN A 734 3.30 5.21 4.69
C ASN A 734 4.45 6.22 4.77
N THR A 735 5.66 5.75 5.08
CA THR A 735 6.83 6.61 5.36
C THR A 735 7.69 6.83 4.13
N ALA A 736 7.98 5.76 3.39
CA ALA A 736 8.86 5.78 2.22
C ALA A 736 8.42 6.77 1.13
N PRO A 737 7.12 7.01 0.85
CA PRO A 737 6.74 8.07 -0.10
C PRO A 737 7.12 9.48 0.34
N LEU A 738 7.14 9.75 1.65
CA LEU A 738 7.44 11.05 2.24
C LEU A 738 8.95 11.33 2.26
N VAL A 739 9.75 10.33 2.65
CA VAL A 739 11.22 10.47 2.79
C VAL A 739 12.01 10.16 1.51
N ARG A 740 11.35 9.76 0.41
CA ARG A 740 12.05 9.33 -0.82
C ARG A 740 12.91 10.43 -1.44
N GLY A 741 12.45 11.68 -1.42
CA GLY A 741 13.20 12.82 -1.95
C GLY A 741 14.55 12.96 -1.23
N GLU A 742 14.50 13.01 0.10
CA GLU A 742 15.68 13.21 0.94
C GLU A 742 16.64 12.01 0.92
N LEU A 743 16.12 10.77 1.00
CA LEU A 743 16.97 9.58 0.88
C LEU A 743 17.61 9.46 -0.53
N ALA A 744 16.94 9.95 -1.58
CA ALA A 744 17.53 10.03 -2.92
C ALA A 744 18.52 11.20 -3.07
N ARG A 745 18.41 12.24 -2.24
CA ARG A 745 19.36 13.36 -2.13
C ARG A 745 20.65 12.89 -1.48
N LEU A 746 20.56 12.30 -0.29
CA LEU A 746 21.70 11.75 0.46
C LEU A 746 22.42 10.62 -0.30
N ALA A 747 21.69 9.80 -1.08
CA ALA A 747 22.31 8.81 -1.97
C ALA A 747 23.03 9.43 -3.20
N ARG A 748 22.69 10.68 -3.54
CA ARG A 748 23.35 11.65 -4.44
C ARG A 748 24.67 12.22 -3.93
N GLU A 749 24.50 12.92 -2.81
CA GLU A 749 25.39 13.96 -2.30
C GLU A 749 26.23 13.48 -1.11
N GLY A 750 25.95 12.29 -0.58
CA GLY A 750 26.58 11.73 0.61
C GLY A 750 25.85 12.12 1.91
N GLN A 751 26.53 11.88 3.03
CA GLN A 751 26.11 12.32 4.36
C GLN A 751 27.06 13.43 4.84
N GLN A 752 26.51 14.45 5.49
CA GLN A 752 27.26 15.53 6.13
C GLN A 752 26.70 15.78 7.54
N PRO A 753 26.87 14.80 8.46
CA PRO A 753 26.34 14.92 9.81
C PRO A 753 27.10 15.98 10.60
N SER A 754 26.41 16.75 11.43
CA SER A 754 27.06 17.76 12.28
C SER A 754 27.84 17.15 13.44
N GLN A 755 27.50 15.93 13.84
CA GLN A 755 27.83 15.37 15.15
C GLN A 755 27.91 13.83 15.12
N LEU A 756 28.88 13.27 15.87
CA LEU A 756 28.92 11.85 16.23
C LEU A 756 28.14 11.64 17.53
N PHE A 757 27.14 10.75 17.51
CA PHE A 757 26.32 10.41 18.66
C PHE A 757 26.58 8.96 19.08
N LEU A 758 27.28 8.76 20.20
CA LEU A 758 27.65 7.46 20.73
C LEU A 758 26.71 7.09 21.88
N ALA A 759 25.88 6.07 21.67
CA ALA A 759 24.79 5.71 22.58
C ALA A 759 24.73 4.21 22.87
N CYS A 760 23.97 3.84 23.92
CA CYS A 760 23.74 2.44 24.22
C CYS A 760 22.89 1.74 23.14
N ALA A 761 23.08 0.44 22.96
CA ALA A 761 22.29 -0.45 22.10
C ALA A 761 20.90 -0.81 22.68
N ASP A 762 20.52 -0.24 23.83
CA ASP A 762 19.21 -0.44 24.47
C ASP A 762 18.05 -0.06 23.52
N SER A 763 17.03 -0.93 23.41
CA SER A 763 15.93 -0.76 22.45
C SER A 763 14.99 0.41 22.78
N ARG A 764 15.09 1.00 23.97
CA ARG A 764 14.36 2.21 24.40
C ARG A 764 15.04 3.49 23.91
N LEU A 765 16.34 3.45 23.62
CA LEU A 765 17.11 4.59 23.15
C LEU A 765 16.92 4.76 21.64
N VAL A 766 16.39 5.90 21.22
CA VAL A 766 16.17 6.26 19.82
C VAL A 766 16.75 7.66 19.61
N THR A 767 18.02 7.73 19.19
CA THR A 767 18.80 8.98 19.18
C THR A 767 18.11 10.11 18.41
N SER A 768 17.65 9.84 17.18
CA SER A 768 16.90 10.81 16.35
C SER A 768 15.52 11.22 16.90
N MET A 769 14.97 10.52 17.90
CA MET A 769 13.79 10.98 18.64
C MET A 769 14.19 11.96 19.75
N ILE A 770 15.29 11.66 20.45
CA ILE A 770 15.82 12.46 21.55
C ILE A 770 16.36 13.80 21.04
N THR A 771 17.08 13.79 19.91
CA THR A 771 17.66 14.99 19.27
C THR A 771 16.75 15.64 18.23
N SER A 772 15.57 15.06 17.95
CA SER A 772 14.68 15.44 16.83
C SER A 772 15.31 15.43 15.42
N SER A 773 16.46 14.78 15.24
CA SER A 773 17.25 14.78 13.99
C SER A 773 16.61 13.99 12.83
N GLY A 774 16.83 14.48 11.61
CA GLY A 774 16.47 13.83 10.36
C GLY A 774 17.48 12.77 9.87
N PRO A 775 17.25 12.19 8.69
CA PRO A 775 18.21 11.29 8.05
C PRO A 775 19.43 12.07 7.55
N GLY A 776 20.64 11.67 7.96
CA GLY A 776 21.90 12.28 7.52
C GLY A 776 22.52 13.26 8.53
N ASP A 777 21.73 13.83 9.44
CA ASP A 777 22.15 14.85 10.41
C ASP A 777 23.15 14.33 11.48
N LEU A 778 23.03 13.06 11.87
CA LEU A 778 23.85 12.42 12.90
C LEU A 778 24.57 11.18 12.36
N PHE A 779 25.85 11.07 12.68
CA PHE A 779 26.57 9.80 12.59
C PHE A 779 26.40 9.07 13.93
N VAL A 780 25.86 7.85 13.94
CA VAL A 780 25.42 7.21 15.21
C VAL A 780 26.13 5.88 15.45
N VAL A 781 26.90 5.80 16.53
CA VAL A 781 27.50 4.56 17.04
C VAL A 781 26.63 4.01 18.16
N ARG A 782 26.25 2.72 18.08
CA ARG A 782 25.42 2.05 19.09
C ARG A 782 26.05 0.75 19.57
N ASN A 783 26.53 0.74 20.80
CA ASN A 783 27.20 -0.41 21.43
C ASN A 783 26.65 -0.70 22.84
N VAL A 784 27.06 -1.81 23.46
CA VAL A 784 26.52 -2.20 24.78
C VAL A 784 27.15 -1.33 25.88
N GLY A 785 26.36 -0.44 26.49
CA GLY A 785 26.82 0.42 27.57
C GLY A 785 27.54 1.71 27.16
N ASN A 786 27.37 2.16 25.91
CA ASN A 786 27.95 3.41 25.36
C ASN A 786 29.47 3.54 25.62
N LEU A 787 30.19 2.42 25.56
CA LEU A 787 31.62 2.31 25.89
C LEU A 787 32.51 2.73 24.70
N VAL A 788 33.67 3.30 25.03
CA VAL A 788 34.73 3.73 24.13
C VAL A 788 36.01 2.99 24.56
N PRO A 789 36.49 2.00 23.79
CA PRO A 789 37.79 1.40 24.04
C PRO A 789 38.91 2.45 23.97
N PRO A 790 39.92 2.40 24.86
CA PRO A 790 41.13 3.20 24.69
C PRO A 790 41.93 2.73 23.45
N PRO A 791 42.70 3.62 22.78
CA PRO A 791 43.46 3.26 21.60
C PRO A 791 44.60 2.29 21.93
N GLY A 792 44.76 1.24 21.12
CA GLY A 792 45.88 0.30 21.20
C GLY A 792 45.65 -0.95 22.07
N GLU A 793 44.51 -1.07 22.77
CA GLU A 793 44.09 -2.37 23.33
C GLU A 793 43.60 -3.33 22.23
N ASP A 794 43.94 -4.62 22.34
CA ASP A 794 43.37 -5.78 21.64
C ASP A 794 42.61 -5.49 20.32
N SER A 795 43.25 -5.76 19.17
CA SER A 795 42.76 -5.65 17.77
C SER A 795 41.48 -6.43 17.36
N GLY A 796 40.57 -6.68 18.30
CA GLY A 796 39.22 -7.20 18.08
C GLY A 796 38.10 -6.18 18.31
N ASP A 797 38.38 -5.05 18.97
CA ASP A 797 37.37 -4.05 19.37
C ASP A 797 37.39 -2.75 18.53
N ASP A 798 38.23 -2.68 17.49
CA ASP A 798 38.54 -1.48 16.66
C ASP A 798 37.33 -0.80 15.99
N SER A 799 36.16 -1.45 15.96
CA SER A 799 34.91 -0.95 15.36
C SER A 799 34.49 0.44 15.87
N VAL A 800 34.75 0.75 17.15
CA VAL A 800 34.46 2.08 17.71
C VAL A 800 35.57 3.09 17.37
N ALA A 801 36.84 2.70 17.41
CA ALA A 801 37.96 3.56 17.04
C ALA A 801 37.86 4.00 15.56
N ALA A 802 37.61 3.06 14.65
CA ALA A 802 37.40 3.34 13.23
C ALA A 802 36.18 4.23 12.97
N ALA A 803 35.12 4.13 13.78
CA ALA A 803 33.96 5.02 13.68
C ALA A 803 34.26 6.45 14.20
N ILE A 804 35.10 6.59 15.22
CA ILE A 804 35.59 7.89 15.73
C ILE A 804 36.50 8.55 14.68
N GLU A 805 37.49 7.81 14.15
CA GLU A 805 38.39 8.26 13.09
C GLU A 805 37.60 8.70 11.85
N TYR A 806 36.66 7.88 11.37
CA TYR A 806 35.82 8.23 10.22
C TYR A 806 34.92 9.45 10.48
N ALA A 807 34.41 9.62 11.70
CA ALA A 807 33.60 10.80 12.04
C ALA A 807 34.42 12.09 12.03
N VAL A 808 35.62 12.07 12.62
CA VAL A 808 36.48 13.26 12.76
C VAL A 808 37.23 13.54 11.46
N ASP A 809 38.02 12.58 10.96
CA ASP A 809 38.98 12.80 9.87
C ASP A 809 38.38 12.66 8.47
N VAL A 810 37.18 12.06 8.32
CA VAL A 810 36.50 11.93 7.01
C VAL A 810 35.20 12.72 6.94
N LEU A 811 34.32 12.63 7.94
CA LEU A 811 33.05 13.36 7.95
C LEU A 811 33.16 14.79 8.51
N ASN A 812 34.26 15.13 9.20
CA ASN A 812 34.50 16.44 9.79
C ASN A 812 33.34 16.90 10.72
N VAL A 813 32.87 16.00 11.59
CA VAL A 813 31.85 16.35 12.60
C VAL A 813 32.39 17.42 13.55
N ARG A 814 31.53 18.35 13.96
CA ARG A 814 31.89 19.45 14.87
C ARG A 814 31.75 19.11 16.34
N SER A 815 31.03 18.04 16.69
CA SER A 815 30.99 17.54 18.07
C SER A 815 30.81 16.03 18.20
N ILE A 816 31.18 15.50 19.36
CA ILE A 816 30.91 14.12 19.78
C ILE A 816 30.06 14.15 21.07
N THR A 817 28.99 13.36 21.12
CA THR A 817 28.20 13.17 22.35
C THR A 817 28.21 11.73 22.82
N VAL A 818 28.54 11.53 24.09
CA VAL A 818 28.38 10.25 24.79
C VAL A 818 27.04 10.26 25.53
N CYS A 819 26.14 9.36 25.16
CA CYS A 819 24.79 9.26 25.72
C CYS A 819 24.62 8.01 26.61
N GLY A 820 24.66 8.24 27.92
CA GLY A 820 24.22 7.30 28.94
C GLY A 820 22.71 7.38 29.19
N HIS A 821 22.15 6.41 29.91
CA HIS A 821 20.71 6.39 30.16
C HIS A 821 20.31 5.59 31.41
N SER A 822 19.11 5.87 31.94
CA SER A 822 18.62 5.21 33.14
C SER A 822 18.27 3.73 32.94
N GLY A 823 18.52 2.94 33.98
CA GLY A 823 18.35 1.48 33.97
C GLY A 823 19.15 0.81 32.85
N CYS A 824 20.44 1.14 32.70
CA CYS A 824 21.29 0.55 31.68
C CYS A 824 21.68 -0.89 32.03
N GLY A 825 21.12 -1.86 31.29
CA GLY A 825 21.42 -3.28 31.50
C GLY A 825 22.90 -3.66 31.31
N ALA A 826 23.69 -2.84 30.63
CA ALA A 826 25.15 -3.02 30.54
C ALA A 826 25.85 -2.68 31.86
N MET A 827 25.51 -1.54 32.46
CA MET A 827 26.05 -1.11 33.77
C MET A 827 25.57 -2.05 34.89
N GLN A 828 24.32 -2.52 34.82
CA GLN A 828 23.80 -3.52 35.75
C GLN A 828 24.51 -4.88 35.61
N ALA A 829 24.81 -5.33 34.38
CA ALA A 829 25.58 -6.55 34.13
C ALA A 829 27.05 -6.43 34.56
N LEU A 830 27.61 -5.22 34.54
CA LEU A 830 28.95 -4.90 35.02
C LEU A 830 29.01 -4.94 36.56
N LEU A 831 28.03 -4.32 37.26
CA LEU A 831 27.88 -4.37 38.72
C LEU A 831 27.64 -5.77 39.30
N THR A 832 26.97 -6.65 38.54
CA THR A 832 26.62 -8.01 38.98
C THR A 832 27.61 -9.08 38.48
N CYS A 833 28.80 -8.68 38.04
CA CYS A 833 29.75 -9.56 37.37
C CYS A 833 30.68 -10.31 38.34
N GLU A 834 30.26 -11.50 38.80
CA GLU A 834 31.08 -12.42 39.58
C GLU A 834 32.51 -12.61 39.01
N PRO A 835 33.57 -12.38 39.81
CA PRO A 835 34.96 -12.64 39.41
C PRO A 835 35.20 -14.10 38.98
N GLY A 836 36.06 -14.31 37.99
CA GLY A 836 36.52 -15.64 37.58
C GLY A 836 35.61 -16.43 36.63
N ALA A 837 34.33 -16.10 36.48
CA ALA A 837 33.45 -16.81 35.52
C ALA A 837 33.80 -16.52 34.04
N ALA A 838 33.44 -17.45 33.14
CA ALA A 838 34.00 -17.63 31.79
C ALA A 838 34.10 -16.37 30.89
N ARG A 839 35.20 -16.29 30.09
CA ARG A 839 35.55 -15.17 29.18
C ARG A 839 34.64 -15.05 27.95
N THR A 840 33.36 -14.74 28.14
CA THR A 840 32.41 -14.45 27.05
C THR A 840 32.79 -13.18 26.27
N PRO A 841 32.34 -13.02 25.01
CA PRO A 841 32.53 -11.76 24.26
C PRO A 841 31.96 -10.54 24.99
N LEU A 842 30.80 -10.69 25.64
CA LEU A 842 30.18 -9.62 26.44
C LEU A 842 31.08 -9.21 27.63
N ARG A 843 31.70 -10.16 28.34
CA ARG A 843 32.63 -9.84 29.44
C ARG A 843 33.92 -9.19 28.94
N ARG A 844 34.42 -9.53 27.74
CA ARG A 844 35.54 -8.79 27.12
C ARG A 844 35.14 -7.36 26.79
N TRP A 845 33.98 -7.15 26.17
CA TRP A 845 33.47 -5.81 25.86
C TRP A 845 33.24 -4.95 27.10
N LEU A 846 32.64 -5.50 28.16
CA LEU A 846 32.36 -4.77 29.40
C LEU A 846 33.64 -4.41 30.19
N ARG A 847 34.83 -4.92 29.83
CA ARG A 847 36.10 -4.51 30.46
C ARG A 847 36.33 -2.99 30.31
N HIS A 848 35.89 -2.41 29.19
CA HIS A 848 36.00 -0.98 28.88
C HIS A 848 35.16 -0.09 29.81
N GLY A 849 34.31 -0.68 30.66
CA GLY A 849 33.60 -0.01 31.75
C GLY A 849 34.19 -0.23 33.15
N LEU A 850 35.23 -1.06 33.32
CA LEU A 850 35.88 -1.26 34.63
C LEU A 850 36.45 0.05 35.21
N PRO A 851 37.10 0.94 34.42
CA PRO A 851 37.52 2.25 34.94
C PRO A 851 36.34 3.09 35.46
N SER A 852 35.11 2.90 34.97
CA SER A 852 33.91 3.57 35.46
C SER A 852 33.47 3.04 36.85
N LEU A 853 33.71 1.76 37.14
CA LEU A 853 33.53 1.20 38.50
C LEU A 853 34.62 1.70 39.45
N GLU A 854 35.87 1.73 39.00
CA GLU A 854 37.02 2.20 39.78
C GLU A 854 36.84 3.68 40.14
N ARG A 855 36.47 4.53 39.17
CA ARG A 855 36.11 5.96 39.37
C ARG A 855 34.94 6.15 40.34
N MET A 856 34.00 5.20 40.42
CA MET A 856 32.87 5.25 41.37
C MET A 856 33.23 4.75 42.77
N ALA A 857 34.29 3.95 42.91
CA ALA A 857 34.81 3.47 44.19
C ALA A 857 35.89 4.39 44.80
N ASP A 858 36.53 5.22 43.97
CA ASP A 858 37.52 6.22 44.37
C ASP A 858 36.87 7.40 45.12
N ALA A 859 36.84 7.30 46.45
CA ALA A 859 36.32 8.34 47.34
C ALA A 859 37.11 9.67 47.30
N GLY A 860 38.24 9.74 46.55
CA GLY A 860 38.99 10.97 46.31
C GLY A 860 38.50 11.79 45.11
N ARG A 861 37.55 11.29 44.31
CA ARG A 861 37.05 11.97 43.10
C ARG A 861 35.68 12.63 43.29
N PRO A 862 35.39 13.74 42.57
CA PRO A 862 34.03 14.27 42.46
C PRO A 862 33.07 13.22 41.90
N VAL A 863 31.91 13.07 42.53
CA VAL A 863 30.88 12.12 42.10
C VAL A 863 29.95 12.79 41.09
N ALA A 864 29.83 12.21 39.89
CA ALA A 864 28.95 12.70 38.84
C ALA A 864 27.47 12.70 39.30
N ARG A 865 26.82 13.87 39.32
CA ARG A 865 25.50 14.07 39.92
C ARG A 865 24.50 14.72 38.96
N LEU A 866 23.21 14.50 39.19
CA LEU A 866 22.16 15.23 38.47
C LEU A 866 21.86 16.56 39.16
N ALA A 867 21.41 17.57 38.40
CA ALA A 867 20.84 18.77 38.99
C ALA A 867 19.52 18.43 39.72
N GLY A 868 19.28 19.13 40.83
CA GLY A 868 18.05 18.98 41.63
C GLY A 868 17.88 17.67 42.41
N ARG A 869 18.60 16.58 42.10
CA ARG A 869 18.49 15.30 42.83
C ARG A 869 19.76 14.45 42.84
N ALA A 870 19.89 13.62 43.88
CA ALA A 870 20.84 12.51 43.87
C ALA A 870 20.44 11.43 42.85
N ALA A 871 21.39 10.55 42.51
CA ALA A 871 21.12 9.31 41.78
C ALA A 871 20.17 8.40 42.59
N ALA A 872 19.20 7.79 41.93
CA ALA A 872 18.17 6.96 42.56
C ALA A 872 18.69 5.58 43.00
N ASP A 873 19.70 5.05 42.30
CA ASP A 873 20.39 3.81 42.65
C ASP A 873 21.84 3.79 42.13
N THR A 874 22.61 2.77 42.54
CA THR A 874 24.01 2.57 42.12
C THR A 874 24.18 2.33 40.62
N VAL A 875 23.15 1.88 39.90
CA VAL A 875 23.18 1.69 38.45
C VAL A 875 23.05 3.05 37.75
N GLU A 876 22.15 3.93 38.19
CA GLU A 876 22.09 5.32 37.72
C GLU A 876 23.40 6.06 38.01
N GLN A 877 23.94 5.93 39.23
CA GLN A 877 25.23 6.54 39.56
C GLN A 877 26.34 6.07 38.61
N LEU A 878 26.44 4.76 38.38
CA LEU A 878 27.42 4.21 37.44
C LEU A 878 27.16 4.66 35.99
N CYS A 879 25.91 4.89 35.58
CA CYS A 879 25.60 5.43 34.26
C CYS A 879 26.13 6.86 34.06
N LEU A 880 26.01 7.72 35.08
CA LEU A 880 26.55 9.09 35.06
C LEU A 880 28.08 9.06 35.04
N THR A 881 28.70 8.34 35.98
CA THR A 881 30.16 8.17 36.08
C THR A 881 30.75 7.54 34.81
N ASN A 882 30.03 6.63 34.16
CA ASN A 882 30.45 6.03 32.90
C ASN A 882 30.47 7.05 31.74
N VAL A 883 29.47 7.92 31.59
CA VAL A 883 29.48 8.95 30.52
C VAL A 883 30.76 9.80 30.60
N VAL A 884 31.12 10.23 31.80
CA VAL A 884 32.37 10.96 32.06
C VAL A 884 33.60 10.14 31.67
N GLN A 885 33.69 8.90 32.15
CA GLN A 885 34.85 8.04 31.87
C GLN A 885 35.05 7.79 30.37
N GLN A 886 33.98 7.62 29.60
CA GLN A 886 34.08 7.44 28.15
C GLN A 886 34.40 8.75 27.41
N LEU A 887 34.12 9.93 27.98
CA LEU A 887 34.62 11.22 27.47
C LEU A 887 36.13 11.40 27.73
N GLU A 888 36.67 10.87 28.83
CA GLU A 888 38.12 10.77 29.02
C GLU A 888 38.75 9.82 28.00
N HIS A 889 38.15 8.64 27.78
CA HIS A 889 38.63 7.71 26.76
C HIS A 889 38.63 8.35 25.36
N LEU A 890 37.58 9.09 24.98
CA LEU A 890 37.54 9.85 23.72
C LEU A 890 38.72 10.83 23.58
N ARG A 891 39.09 11.57 24.63
CA ARG A 891 40.22 12.52 24.59
C ARG A 891 41.57 11.85 24.31
N THR A 892 41.70 10.54 24.51
CA THR A 892 42.93 9.77 24.18
C THR A 892 43.03 9.34 22.71
N HIS A 893 41.94 9.37 21.93
CA HIS A 893 41.96 8.94 20.52
C HIS A 893 42.69 9.98 19.65
N PRO A 894 43.74 9.61 18.88
CA PRO A 894 44.61 10.57 18.18
C PRO A 894 43.91 11.53 17.20
N SER A 895 42.76 11.17 16.62
CA SER A 895 41.94 12.06 15.81
C SER A 895 41.22 13.11 16.67
N VAL A 896 40.58 12.68 17.75
CA VAL A 896 39.86 13.53 18.72
C VAL A 896 40.81 14.49 19.42
N THR A 897 41.97 14.03 19.92
CA THR A 897 42.98 14.88 20.56
C THR A 897 43.44 16.00 19.61
N ARG A 898 43.68 15.67 18.34
CA ARG A 898 44.13 16.62 17.31
C ARG A 898 43.07 17.66 16.96
N ALA A 899 41.81 17.23 16.83
CA ALA A 899 40.70 18.11 16.50
C ALA A 899 40.29 19.04 17.66
N LEU A 900 40.39 18.56 18.91
CA LEU A 900 40.24 19.38 20.12
C LEU A 900 41.33 20.45 20.21
N GLN A 901 42.59 20.09 19.99
CA GLN A 901 43.72 21.04 19.98
C GLN A 901 43.61 22.09 18.87
N ALA A 902 42.89 21.79 17.80
CA ALA A 902 42.60 22.72 16.70
C ALA A 902 41.33 23.57 16.91
N GLY A 903 40.60 23.40 18.02
CA GLY A 903 39.31 24.07 18.25
C GLY A 903 38.20 23.66 17.26
N ALA A 904 38.37 22.54 16.56
CA ALA A 904 37.48 22.09 15.49
C ALA A 904 36.41 21.08 15.95
N LEU A 905 36.46 20.65 17.22
CA LEU A 905 35.63 19.58 17.76
C LEU A 905 35.28 19.81 19.23
N GLU A 906 34.00 19.71 19.58
CA GLU A 906 33.49 19.75 20.95
C GLU A 906 33.14 18.35 21.49
N LEU A 907 33.20 18.15 22.81
CA LEU A 907 32.77 16.90 23.48
C LEU A 907 31.64 17.20 24.48
N HIS A 908 30.52 16.50 24.38
CA HIS A 908 29.39 16.66 25.30
C HIS A 908 29.02 15.35 26.01
N GLY A 909 28.82 15.41 27.33
CA GLY A 909 28.14 14.34 28.07
C GLY A 909 26.63 14.51 28.02
N LEU A 910 25.89 13.43 27.79
CA LEU A 910 24.43 13.43 27.84
C LEU A 910 23.93 12.23 28.66
N TYR A 911 22.95 12.49 29.52
CA TYR A 911 22.20 11.45 30.23
C TYR A 911 20.72 11.51 29.89
N PHE A 912 20.13 10.38 29.51
CA PHE A 912 18.71 10.27 29.18
C PHE A 912 17.95 9.43 30.21
N HIS A 913 17.10 10.07 31.00
CA HIS A 913 16.28 9.37 31.99
C HIS A 913 15.00 8.80 31.32
N VAL A 914 15.05 7.50 31.01
CA VAL A 914 14.08 6.80 30.16
C VAL A 914 12.66 6.76 30.77
N GLY A 915 12.56 6.82 32.10
CA GLY A 915 11.27 6.80 32.81
C GLY A 915 10.50 8.12 32.77
N GLU A 916 11.22 9.25 32.70
CA GLU A 916 10.66 10.60 32.62
C GLU A 916 10.68 11.18 31.20
N ALA A 917 11.39 10.51 30.27
CA ALA A 917 11.73 11.00 28.93
C ALA A 917 12.55 12.31 28.93
N GLN A 918 13.30 12.57 30.01
CA GLN A 918 14.09 13.79 30.21
C GLN A 918 15.55 13.61 29.76
N THR A 919 16.11 14.64 29.12
CA THR A 919 17.55 14.77 28.84
C THR A 919 18.25 15.70 29.83
N TYR A 920 19.48 15.34 30.18
CA TYR A 920 20.40 16.14 30.98
C TYR A 920 21.75 16.24 30.25
N LEU A 921 22.35 17.42 30.23
CA LEU A 921 23.67 17.68 29.65
C LEU A 921 24.72 17.79 30.77
N LEU A 922 25.89 17.20 30.59
CA LEU A 922 27.03 17.44 31.46
C LEU A 922 27.53 18.87 31.24
N THR A 923 27.47 19.72 32.26
CA THR A 923 28.07 21.05 32.25
C THR A 923 29.56 20.97 32.56
N GLU A 924 30.36 21.89 32.03
CA GLU A 924 31.77 21.99 32.42
C GLU A 924 31.86 22.60 33.83
N ALA A 925 32.62 21.95 34.71
CA ALA A 925 32.60 22.25 36.13
C ALA A 925 33.29 23.58 36.46
N GLY A 926 32.51 24.53 37.01
CA GLY A 926 33.07 25.67 37.74
C GLY A 926 33.93 25.17 38.91
N GLN A 927 35.13 25.75 39.06
CA GLN A 927 36.16 25.24 39.97
C GLN A 927 35.67 25.04 41.41
N GLY A 928 35.43 23.78 41.80
CA GLY A 928 35.07 23.38 43.16
C GLY A 928 33.75 22.63 43.27
N ASP A 929 32.85 22.71 42.28
CA ASP A 929 31.66 21.85 42.22
C ASP A 929 31.89 20.64 41.29
N GLY A 930 31.19 19.53 41.56
CA GLY A 930 31.42 18.25 40.89
C GLY A 930 30.91 18.20 39.44
N GLU A 931 31.11 17.05 38.79
CA GLU A 931 30.59 16.78 37.43
C GLU A 931 29.03 16.78 37.45
N VAL A 932 28.37 17.87 37.02
CA VAL A 932 26.91 18.02 37.08
C VAL A 932 26.24 17.77 35.73
N PHE A 933 25.21 16.94 35.72
CA PHE A 933 24.27 16.76 34.61
C PHE A 933 23.02 17.62 34.85
N ASP A 934 22.92 18.76 34.18
CA ASP A 934 21.80 19.71 34.33
C ASP A 934 20.70 19.49 33.27
N HIS A 935 19.49 19.93 33.57
CA HIS A 935 18.35 19.87 32.66
C HIS A 935 18.61 20.73 31.41
N VAL A 936 18.34 20.17 30.22
CA VAL A 936 18.28 20.99 29.00
C VAL A 936 16.97 21.78 29.00
N GLY A 937 17.03 23.06 29.33
CA GLY A 937 15.92 24.00 29.32
C GLY A 937 15.55 24.50 27.93
N VAL A 938 14.38 25.13 27.82
CA VAL A 938 13.90 25.74 26.55
C VAL A 938 14.72 26.98 26.15
N THR A 939 15.45 27.56 27.09
CA THR A 939 16.31 28.73 26.94
C THR A 939 17.74 28.43 26.49
N ASP A 940 18.22 27.20 26.71
CA ASP A 940 19.67 26.92 26.72
C ASP A 940 20.24 26.67 25.31
N ALA A 941 19.45 26.92 24.27
CA ALA A 941 19.87 26.99 22.87
C ALA A 941 20.65 28.29 22.53
N GLY A 942 21.20 28.98 23.54
CA GLY A 942 21.77 30.32 23.44
C GLY A 942 23.00 30.54 24.34
N VAL A 943 23.96 29.60 24.33
CA VAL A 943 25.23 29.65 25.07
C VAL A 943 26.32 29.10 24.15
N SER A 944 27.49 29.72 23.93
CA SER A 944 27.92 31.10 24.23
C SER A 944 29.08 31.52 23.31
N ASP A 945 28.96 32.66 22.63
CA ASP A 945 30.08 33.27 21.89
C ASP A 945 30.83 34.25 22.82
N ALA A 946 31.60 33.68 23.76
CA ALA A 946 32.31 34.43 24.81
C ALA A 946 33.52 33.63 25.33
N GLY A 947 34.69 33.79 24.70
CA GLY A 947 35.87 32.96 25.03
C GLY A 947 37.23 33.45 24.52
N VAL A 948 37.41 34.75 24.27
CA VAL A 948 38.71 35.31 23.84
C VAL A 948 39.12 36.50 24.72
N THR A 949 39.90 36.20 25.76
CA THR A 949 40.77 37.10 26.52
C THR A 949 41.97 36.27 27.00
N ASP A 950 43.19 36.78 27.14
CA ASP A 950 43.86 37.97 26.57
C ASP A 950 45.38 37.66 26.62
N VAL A 951 46.20 38.19 25.69
CA VAL A 951 47.66 37.99 25.70
C VAL A 951 48.36 39.28 25.28
N SER A 952 48.92 39.98 26.26
CA SER A 952 49.46 41.33 26.11
C SER A 952 50.88 41.37 25.53
N ALA A 953 51.11 42.27 24.57
CA ALA A 953 52.42 42.84 24.20
C ALA A 953 52.23 44.20 23.51
#